data_AF-A0AAV1Q4G5-F1
#
_entry.id   AF-A0AAV1Q4G5-F1
#
_cell.length_a   1.000
_cell.length_b   1.000
_cell.length_c   1.000
_cell.angle_alpha   90.00
_cell.angle_beta   90.00
_cell.angle_gamma   90.00
#
_symmetry.space_group_name_H-M   'P 1'
#
loop_
_entity.id
_entity.type
_entity.pdbx_description
1 polymer ?
#
loop_
_entity_poly.entity_id
_entity_poly.type
_entity_poly.pdbx_seq_one_letter_code
_entity_poly.pdbx_strand_id
1 'polypeptide(L)'
;METFSKITSMLLHALETREPTVDLLNSFVDHWKSITNYYIETTDDSRPVKQTEIPWRLKQMLDILVYEEKQQGVEETGSCLEYLLQHKLLETLCTLGKAQYPPGMCQQVLLFFSKFLSQMQKSLLQLINVYRPLQKLIRLCALPGSKSEKEEAQFLLVVCSRVKQDPYVLRYVLELLDQPAVRTPTSDQSQASNHGAESPLPSSQSDSCASSPVQSEDSTCSPVQSEASNCSPVQSESGLLSCLLQLTKSQRGSVCLKAYQSLLLLAGLQSGSSGEILAHQTQLGELLAGRLVELYSLLPLESLDPTELQSWPHTAWSSQFSRCSSESPAADHMTNFFCWLDFLDHLMREAPQVLAVQVARSIHQCWLVDVVQPQLQNTCEQVVLLSSSVLCASVRLVQSVNLLDQLISFLLRTNTLTHLLLQRCDHISDQISMVSLSLVEELLQKPHRDILDTLVLRNLQSRSYLSPPATGQDDRHTESNEDSDDLEEDLFFFSDGQPPPLCSSSPPPPPPPPFSAHGSAADVVNSFLCLVPVQVRSAQLLQEGGYESYVHDAHTLVTECQTLSQSWDWPLSLPPSSSSSSSGEESDFFEGQLLKVLFDRLGRILEQPYELNLKLTAVLSRLSSFDHVLLHEYLLNPYIHLSHGSRSLFSVLIRVIGELMQRIQHVSNLTDKLLDTRRHLLGLNHNTGLEHLTLLRGVIVLEEFCKELAAIVFVKLPLDQH
;
A
#
# COMPACT_ATOMS: atom_id res chain seq x y z
N MET A 1 -32.72 -9.08 81.91
CA MET A 1 -32.95 -7.83 81.16
C MET A 1 -31.79 -6.84 81.27
N GLU A 2 -31.11 -6.75 82.41
CA GLU A 2 -29.98 -5.81 82.59
C GLU A 2 -28.75 -6.13 81.72
N THR A 3 -28.46 -7.41 81.46
CA THR A 3 -27.35 -7.85 80.59
C THR A 3 -27.54 -7.43 79.14
N PHE A 4 -28.78 -7.50 78.64
CA PHE A 4 -29.13 -7.02 77.30
C PHE A 4 -28.99 -5.49 77.21
N SER A 5 -29.44 -4.74 78.22
CA SER A 5 -29.29 -3.28 78.23
C SER A 5 -27.82 -2.82 78.23
N LYS A 6 -26.94 -3.55 78.94
CA LYS A 6 -25.49 -3.28 78.92
C LYS A 6 -24.87 -3.56 77.57
N ILE A 7 -25.24 -4.66 76.92
CA ILE A 7 -24.77 -5.01 75.56
C ILE A 7 -25.28 -3.98 74.53
N THR A 8 -26.53 -3.54 74.63
CA THR A 8 -27.08 -2.49 73.78
C THR A 8 -26.39 -1.14 74.03
N SER A 9 -26.06 -0.80 75.28
CA SER A 9 -25.31 0.42 75.60
C SER A 9 -23.86 0.35 75.13
N MET A 10 -23.21 -0.82 75.17
CA MET A 10 -21.85 -1.01 74.66
C MET A 10 -21.83 -1.00 73.12
N LEU A 11 -22.85 -1.55 72.46
CA LEU A 11 -23.01 -1.45 71.01
C LEU A 11 -23.35 -0.02 70.56
N LEU A 12 -24.19 0.70 71.30
CA LEU A 12 -24.46 2.12 71.07
C LEU A 12 -23.22 2.97 71.31
N HIS A 13 -22.44 2.70 72.36
CA HIS A 13 -21.18 3.39 72.62
C HIS A 13 -20.09 3.01 71.59
N ALA A 14 -20.12 1.78 71.03
CA ALA A 14 -19.25 1.36 69.93
C ALA A 14 -19.68 1.94 68.57
N LEU A 15 -20.98 2.24 68.39
CA LEU A 15 -21.54 2.98 67.25
C LEU A 15 -21.32 4.50 67.37
N GLU A 16 -21.26 5.03 68.60
CA GLU A 16 -20.96 6.45 68.90
C GLU A 16 -19.47 6.75 68.93
N THR A 17 -18.60 5.75 69.18
CA THR A 17 -17.20 5.84 68.78
C THR A 17 -17.15 5.77 67.26
N ARG A 18 -17.35 6.92 66.61
CA ARG A 18 -16.81 7.16 65.27
C ARG A 18 -15.41 6.58 65.28
N GLU A 19 -15.14 5.62 64.39
CA GLU A 19 -13.76 5.25 64.04
C GLU A 19 -12.97 6.57 63.95
N PRO A 20 -11.80 6.70 64.59
CA PRO A 20 -11.05 7.95 64.54
C PRO A 20 -10.95 8.30 63.07
N THR A 21 -11.51 9.44 62.68
CA THR A 21 -11.49 9.91 61.30
C THR A 21 -10.02 9.99 60.94
N VAL A 22 -9.50 8.95 60.28
CA VAL A 22 -8.07 8.82 60.01
C VAL A 22 -7.70 10.05 59.21
N ASP A 23 -6.81 10.87 59.76
CA ASP A 23 -6.31 12.03 59.05
C ASP A 23 -5.52 11.51 57.83
N LEU A 24 -6.20 11.54 56.68
CA LEU A 24 -5.70 11.02 55.41
C LEU A 24 -4.38 11.69 55.04
N LEU A 25 -4.25 13.00 55.32
CA LEU A 25 -3.05 13.76 55.03
C LEU A 25 -1.88 13.29 55.90
N ASN A 26 -2.08 13.14 57.21
CA ASN A 26 -1.02 12.63 58.09
C ASN A 26 -0.58 11.23 57.68
N SER A 27 -1.54 10.34 57.38
CA SER A 27 -1.22 8.99 56.90
C SER A 27 -0.43 9.05 55.59
N PHE A 28 -0.83 9.87 54.63
CA PHE A 28 -0.13 10.06 53.36
C PHE A 28 1.32 10.53 53.56
N VAL A 29 1.51 11.54 54.41
CA VAL A 29 2.83 12.11 54.75
C VAL A 29 3.72 11.07 55.44
N ASP A 30 3.17 10.24 56.32
CA ASP A 30 3.92 9.19 57.02
C ASP A 30 4.40 8.09 56.06
N HIS A 31 3.57 7.72 55.08
CA HIS A 31 3.99 6.80 54.02
C HIS A 31 5.12 7.39 53.16
N TRP A 32 5.03 8.68 52.80
CA TRP A 32 6.10 9.37 52.07
C TRP A 32 7.40 9.44 52.86
N LYS A 33 7.35 9.83 54.14
CA LYS A 33 8.51 9.87 55.05
C LYS A 33 9.15 8.49 55.17
N SER A 34 8.36 7.42 55.24
CA SER A 34 8.87 6.06 55.30
C SER A 34 9.67 5.69 54.04
N ILE A 35 9.22 6.14 52.86
CA ILE A 35 9.96 5.94 51.60
C ILE A 35 11.28 6.72 51.64
N THR A 36 11.28 8.00 52.05
CA THR A 36 12.52 8.80 52.08
C THR A 36 13.49 8.32 53.15
N ASN A 37 13.01 7.87 54.30
CA ASN A 37 13.85 7.34 55.39
C ASN A 37 14.59 6.07 54.97
N TYR A 38 14.02 5.25 54.08
CA TYR A 38 14.74 4.10 53.52
C TYR A 38 16.07 4.52 52.87
N TYR A 39 16.10 5.65 52.17
CA TYR A 39 17.31 6.18 51.52
C TYR A 39 18.28 6.86 52.49
N ILE A 40 17.85 7.15 53.71
CA ILE A 40 18.69 7.74 54.76
C ILE A 40 19.31 6.64 55.64
N GLU A 41 18.53 5.60 55.95
CA GLU A 41 18.89 4.56 56.93
C GLU A 41 19.57 3.33 56.31
N THR A 42 19.29 3.00 55.04
CA THR A 42 19.74 1.72 54.45
C THR A 42 21.15 1.86 53.87
N THR A 43 22.02 0.89 54.18
CA THR A 43 23.40 0.77 53.67
C THR A 43 23.62 -0.40 52.71
N ASP A 44 22.59 -1.24 52.48
CA ASP A 44 22.66 -2.39 51.58
C ASP A 44 22.23 -1.99 50.16
N ASP A 45 23.24 -1.80 49.30
CA ASP A 45 23.03 -1.30 47.95
C ASP A 45 22.49 -2.34 46.95
N SER A 46 22.41 -3.60 47.37
CA SER A 46 22.14 -4.73 46.48
C SER A 46 20.70 -5.24 46.55
N ARG A 47 19.96 -4.92 47.62
CA ARG A 47 18.59 -5.43 47.85
C ARG A 47 17.62 -4.87 46.80
N PRO A 48 16.96 -5.73 45.99
CA PRO A 48 15.98 -5.26 45.00
C PRO A 48 14.78 -4.56 45.65
N VAL A 49 14.25 -3.52 44.98
CA VAL A 49 13.13 -2.71 45.50
C VAL A 49 11.90 -3.54 45.86
N LYS A 50 11.65 -4.64 45.14
CA LYS A 50 10.49 -5.53 45.36
C LYS A 50 10.51 -6.21 46.73
N GLN A 51 11.68 -6.30 47.36
CA GLN A 51 11.86 -6.88 48.68
C GLN A 51 11.83 -5.82 49.79
N THR A 52 11.62 -4.55 49.46
CA THR A 52 11.50 -3.45 50.43
C THR A 52 10.04 -3.10 50.69
N GLU A 53 9.78 -2.23 51.67
CA GLU A 53 8.43 -1.69 51.92
C GLU A 53 8.01 -0.63 50.90
N ILE A 54 8.93 -0.12 50.06
CA ILE A 54 8.66 0.98 49.11
C ILE A 54 7.45 0.69 48.20
N PRO A 55 7.33 -0.48 47.54
CA PRO A 55 6.18 -0.76 46.67
C PRO A 55 4.84 -0.71 47.43
N TRP A 56 4.81 -1.20 48.67
CA TRP A 56 3.60 -1.18 49.49
C TRP A 56 3.27 0.24 49.93
N ARG A 57 4.27 1.03 50.38
CA ARG A 57 4.08 2.43 50.76
C ARG A 57 3.56 3.29 49.60
N LEU A 58 4.14 3.14 48.40
CA LEU A 58 3.66 3.83 47.19
C LEU A 58 2.21 3.46 46.84
N LYS A 59 1.85 2.19 47.01
CA LYS A 59 0.47 1.75 46.81
C LYS A 59 -0.48 2.40 47.82
N GLN A 60 -0.13 2.43 49.11
CA GLN A 60 -0.96 3.08 50.13
C GLN A 60 -1.14 4.58 49.86
N MET A 61 -0.08 5.27 49.47
CA MET A 61 -0.18 6.68 49.05
C MET A 61 -1.18 6.88 47.91
N LEU A 62 -1.14 6.01 46.90
CA LEU A 62 -2.10 6.07 45.79
C LEU A 62 -3.53 5.74 46.23
N ASP A 63 -3.72 4.69 47.03
CA ASP A 63 -5.03 4.28 47.53
C ASP A 63 -5.68 5.42 48.35
N ILE A 64 -4.88 6.16 49.15
CA ILE A 64 -5.33 7.36 49.87
C ILE A 64 -5.76 8.47 48.90
N LEU A 65 -4.97 8.78 47.86
CA LEU A 65 -5.32 9.81 46.88
C LEU A 65 -6.62 9.49 46.14
N VAL A 66 -6.78 8.24 45.70
CA VAL A 66 -7.99 7.77 45.01
C VAL A 66 -9.20 7.76 45.95
N TYR A 67 -9.00 7.43 47.22
CA TYR A 67 -10.06 7.50 48.23
C TYR A 67 -10.47 8.96 48.51
N GLU A 68 -9.50 9.87 48.67
CA GLU A 68 -9.75 11.30 48.89
C GLU A 68 -10.55 11.91 47.72
N GLU A 69 -10.16 11.63 46.47
CA GLU A 69 -10.86 12.13 45.29
C GLU A 69 -12.31 11.60 45.19
N LYS A 70 -12.57 10.38 45.64
CA LYS A 70 -13.93 9.80 45.64
C LYS A 70 -14.84 10.41 46.71
N GLN A 71 -14.26 10.86 47.82
CA GLN A 71 -15.02 11.46 48.93
C GLN A 71 -15.32 12.94 48.69
N GLN A 72 -14.50 13.63 47.91
CA GLN A 72 -14.65 15.05 47.61
C GLN A 72 -15.46 15.26 46.31
N GLY A 73 -16.20 16.38 46.25
CA GLY A 73 -16.89 16.79 45.03
C GLY A 73 -15.91 17.11 43.89
N VAL A 74 -16.41 17.12 42.65
CA VAL A 74 -15.61 17.21 41.42
C VAL A 74 -14.66 18.42 41.36
N GLU A 75 -14.95 19.51 42.10
CA GLU A 75 -14.26 20.80 41.93
C GLU A 75 -13.13 21.10 42.95
N GLU A 76 -13.06 20.45 44.12
CA GLU A 76 -12.07 20.80 45.16
C GLU A 76 -10.85 19.88 45.16
N THR A 77 -9.63 20.42 45.07
CA THR A 77 -8.39 19.62 45.15
C THR A 77 -8.20 19.14 46.58
N GLY A 78 -8.02 17.83 46.76
CA GLY A 78 -7.84 17.24 48.08
C GLY A 78 -6.51 17.59 48.72
N SER A 79 -6.50 17.62 50.06
CA SER A 79 -5.33 17.98 50.86
C SER A 79 -4.10 17.10 50.57
N CYS A 80 -4.30 15.80 50.32
CA CYS A 80 -3.20 14.87 49.99
C CYS A 80 -2.67 15.15 48.59
N LEU A 81 -3.55 15.41 47.62
CA LEU A 81 -3.15 15.78 46.26
C LEU A 81 -2.44 17.14 46.23
N GLU A 82 -2.92 18.13 46.98
CA GLU A 82 -2.25 19.42 47.16
C GLU A 82 -0.86 19.26 47.74
N TYR A 83 -0.71 18.45 48.80
CA TYR A 83 0.59 18.16 49.39
C TYR A 83 1.54 17.51 48.36
N LEU A 84 1.06 16.53 47.59
CA LEU A 84 1.83 15.88 46.53
C LEU A 84 2.35 16.89 45.49
N LEU A 85 1.50 17.82 45.07
CA LEU A 85 1.82 18.84 44.06
C LEU A 85 2.74 19.94 44.62
N GLN A 86 2.45 20.48 45.80
CA GLN A 86 3.22 21.56 46.43
C GLN A 86 4.65 21.10 46.78
N HIS A 87 4.79 19.89 47.33
CA HIS A 87 6.09 19.33 47.69
C HIS A 87 6.81 18.63 46.52
N LYS A 88 6.24 18.67 45.31
CA LYS A 88 6.82 18.10 44.08
C LYS A 88 7.24 16.63 44.24
N LEU A 89 6.40 15.82 44.91
CA LEU A 89 6.78 14.44 45.23
C LEU A 89 7.01 13.60 43.97
N LEU A 90 6.25 13.86 42.90
CA LEU A 90 6.41 13.21 41.59
C LEU A 90 7.80 13.48 40.97
N GLU A 91 8.34 14.69 41.14
CA GLU A 91 9.67 15.08 40.67
C GLU A 91 10.76 14.31 41.44
N THR A 92 10.60 14.19 42.76
CA THR A 92 11.49 13.38 43.60
C THR A 92 11.42 11.91 43.18
N LEU A 93 10.24 11.36 42.93
CA LEU A 93 10.07 9.99 42.44
C LEU A 93 10.77 9.77 41.09
N CYS A 94 10.69 10.71 40.15
CA CYS A 94 11.44 10.62 38.89
C CYS A 94 12.96 10.57 39.13
N THR A 95 13.46 11.34 40.10
CA THR A 95 14.89 11.34 40.47
C THR A 95 15.30 9.99 41.07
N LEU A 96 14.48 9.42 41.96
CA LEU A 96 14.71 8.08 42.52
C LEU A 96 14.65 6.99 41.44
N GLY A 97 13.69 7.10 40.50
CA GLY A 97 13.58 6.21 39.35
C GLY A 97 14.82 6.25 38.45
N LYS A 98 15.31 7.46 38.14
CA LYS A 98 16.54 7.67 37.34
C LYS A 98 17.78 7.09 38.03
N ALA A 99 17.88 7.21 39.35
CA ALA A 99 18.97 6.62 40.12
C ALA A 99 18.98 5.08 40.07
N GLN A 100 17.85 4.44 39.73
CA GLN A 100 17.67 2.99 39.72
C GLN A 100 18.07 2.30 41.04
N TYR A 101 18.04 3.07 42.13
CA TYR A 101 18.39 2.63 43.47
C TYR A 101 17.16 2.69 44.37
N PRO A 102 16.83 1.63 45.13
CA PRO A 102 17.38 0.27 45.00
C PRO A 102 17.07 -0.38 43.63
N PRO A 103 17.77 -1.47 43.22
CA PRO A 103 17.58 -2.08 41.90
C PRO A 103 16.11 -2.37 41.57
N GLY A 104 15.66 -1.84 40.43
CA GLY A 104 14.27 -1.94 39.97
C GLY A 104 13.37 -0.76 40.39
N MET A 105 13.89 0.27 41.05
CA MET A 105 13.10 1.44 41.46
C MET A 105 12.38 2.12 40.28
N CYS A 106 13.02 2.23 39.12
CA CYS A 106 12.37 2.77 37.91
C CYS A 106 11.07 2.02 37.56
N GLN A 107 11.04 0.68 37.68
CA GLN A 107 9.82 -0.11 37.45
C GLN A 107 8.71 0.28 38.43
N GLN A 108 9.03 0.51 39.71
CA GLN A 108 8.04 0.90 40.71
C GLN A 108 7.51 2.32 40.48
N VAL A 109 8.38 3.24 40.06
CA VAL A 109 7.98 4.60 39.68
C VAL A 109 7.06 4.58 38.47
N LEU A 110 7.41 3.85 37.40
CA LEU A 110 6.57 3.67 36.21
C LEU A 110 5.21 3.06 36.55
N LEU A 111 5.17 2.05 37.43
CA LEU A 111 3.92 1.44 37.90
C LEU A 111 3.07 2.42 38.72
N PHE A 112 3.69 3.19 39.61
CA PHE A 112 3.01 4.23 40.38
C PHE A 112 2.38 5.27 39.45
N PHE A 113 3.16 5.85 38.53
CA PHE A 113 2.66 6.81 37.54
C PHE A 113 1.55 6.22 36.66
N SER A 114 1.71 4.99 36.18
CA SER A 114 0.68 4.30 35.39
C SER A 114 -0.64 4.18 36.15
N LYS A 115 -0.59 3.80 37.42
CA LYS A 115 -1.80 3.65 38.25
C LYS A 115 -2.38 5.01 38.66
N PHE A 116 -1.53 5.96 39.05
CA PHE A 116 -1.92 7.34 39.34
C PHE A 116 -2.68 7.95 38.15
N LEU A 117 -2.09 7.93 36.96
CA LEU A 117 -2.73 8.50 35.78
C LEU A 117 -3.98 7.75 35.33
N SER A 118 -4.11 6.45 35.60
CA SER A 118 -5.28 5.66 35.17
C SER A 118 -6.45 5.74 36.15
N GLN A 119 -6.17 5.87 37.45
CA GLN A 119 -7.18 5.82 38.53
C GLN A 119 -7.70 7.18 38.95
N MET A 120 -6.91 8.25 38.80
CA MET A 120 -7.37 9.62 39.08
C MET A 120 -8.39 10.05 38.00
N GLN A 121 -9.50 10.64 38.43
CA GLN A 121 -10.60 11.10 37.57
C GLN A 121 -10.36 12.52 37.04
N LYS A 122 -9.71 13.39 37.84
CA LYS A 122 -9.38 14.77 37.45
C LYS A 122 -8.35 14.80 36.31
N SER A 123 -8.46 15.79 35.41
CA SER A 123 -7.45 16.03 34.38
C SER A 123 -6.20 16.67 35.00
N LEU A 124 -5.25 15.83 35.43
CA LEU A 124 -4.03 16.28 36.12
C LEU A 124 -2.90 16.65 35.16
N LEU A 125 -2.97 16.23 33.90
CA LEU A 125 -1.90 16.42 32.91
C LEU A 125 -1.71 17.87 32.46
N GLN A 126 -2.65 18.76 32.77
CA GLN A 126 -2.53 20.20 32.55
C GLN A 126 -1.62 20.87 33.60
N LEU A 127 -1.40 20.22 34.75
CA LEU A 127 -0.63 20.77 35.86
C LEU A 127 0.88 20.59 35.63
N ILE A 128 1.64 21.68 35.77
CA ILE A 128 3.11 21.69 35.60
C ILE A 128 3.84 20.69 36.49
N ASN A 129 3.36 20.51 37.72
CA ASN A 129 3.93 19.57 38.69
C ASN A 129 3.63 18.10 38.36
N VAL A 130 2.86 17.83 37.29
CA VAL A 130 2.53 16.49 36.80
C VAL A 130 3.16 16.24 35.44
N TYR A 131 2.96 17.13 34.44
CA TYR A 131 3.49 16.88 33.10
C TYR A 131 5.02 17.03 33.02
N ARG A 132 5.68 17.86 33.84
CA ARG A 132 7.15 17.95 33.86
C ARG A 132 7.82 16.66 34.37
N PRO A 133 7.40 16.09 35.52
CA PRO A 133 7.85 14.75 35.92
C PRO A 133 7.53 13.68 34.87
N LEU A 134 6.35 13.76 34.25
CA LEU A 134 5.95 12.83 33.19
C LEU A 134 6.92 12.85 31.99
N GLN A 135 7.25 14.04 31.48
CA GLN A 135 8.22 14.24 30.40
C GLN A 135 9.57 13.61 30.77
N LYS A 136 10.06 13.84 31.99
CA LYS A 136 11.32 13.24 32.47
C LYS A 136 11.26 11.72 32.49
N LEU A 137 10.12 11.15 32.88
CA LEU A 137 9.94 9.70 32.94
C LEU A 137 9.86 9.08 31.54
N ILE A 138 9.20 9.74 30.59
CA ILE A 138 9.15 9.33 29.17
C ILE A 138 10.57 9.22 28.61
N ARG A 139 11.44 10.19 28.89
CA ARG A 139 12.84 10.18 28.41
C ARG A 139 13.70 9.04 28.98
N LEU A 140 13.24 8.39 30.06
CA LEU A 140 13.90 7.20 30.64
C LEU A 140 13.40 5.88 30.02
N CYS A 141 12.39 5.92 29.16
CA CYS A 141 11.85 4.74 28.49
C CYS A 141 12.63 4.39 27.21
N ALA A 142 12.51 3.12 26.80
CA ALA A 142 13.05 2.55 25.58
C ALA A 142 14.58 2.66 25.42
N LEU A 143 15.30 2.71 26.55
CA LEU A 143 16.76 2.70 26.54
C LEU A 143 17.29 1.30 26.17
N PRO A 144 18.39 1.20 25.41
CA PRO A 144 18.99 -0.09 25.04
C PRO A 144 19.29 -0.96 26.26
N GLY A 145 18.85 -2.23 26.24
CA GLY A 145 19.08 -3.19 27.32
C GLY A 145 18.20 -2.98 28.57
N SER A 146 17.13 -2.18 28.47
CA SER A 146 16.19 -1.98 29.57
C SER A 146 15.54 -3.29 30.02
N LYS A 147 15.49 -3.50 31.33
CA LYS A 147 14.76 -4.63 31.96
C LYS A 147 13.31 -4.27 32.30
N SER A 148 12.88 -3.04 32.02
CA SER A 148 11.56 -2.49 32.37
C SER A 148 10.63 -2.25 31.18
N GLU A 149 10.94 -2.77 29.99
CA GLU A 149 10.13 -2.58 28.77
C GLU A 149 8.63 -2.86 28.96
N LYS A 150 8.28 -3.84 29.81
CA LYS A 150 6.88 -4.18 30.11
C LYS A 150 6.16 -3.05 30.85
N GLU A 151 6.80 -2.50 31.87
CA GLU A 151 6.29 -1.37 32.66
C GLU A 151 6.32 -0.08 31.85
N GLU A 152 7.36 0.14 31.03
CA GLU A 152 7.48 1.29 30.12
C GLU A 152 6.35 1.30 29.10
N ALA A 153 6.13 0.20 28.38
CA ALA A 153 5.05 0.12 27.39
C ALA A 153 3.67 0.28 28.03
N GLN A 154 3.46 -0.23 29.25
CA GLN A 154 2.22 0.02 30.00
C GLN A 154 2.06 1.49 30.36
N PHE A 155 3.12 2.13 30.84
CA PHE A 155 3.13 3.53 31.21
C PHE A 155 2.81 4.42 30.01
N LEU A 156 3.51 4.24 28.89
CA LEU A 156 3.27 5.03 27.67
C LEU A 156 1.87 4.79 27.10
N LEU A 157 1.32 3.57 27.18
CA LEU A 157 -0.06 3.29 26.80
C LEU A 157 -1.06 4.07 27.66
N VAL A 158 -0.85 4.15 28.98
CA VAL A 158 -1.70 4.94 29.87
C VAL A 158 -1.59 6.43 29.53
N VAL A 159 -0.40 6.94 29.25
CA VAL A 159 -0.20 8.33 28.81
C VAL A 159 -0.99 8.61 27.53
N CYS A 160 -0.85 7.77 26.50
CA CYS A 160 -1.59 7.92 25.23
C CYS A 160 -3.11 7.81 25.44
N SER A 161 -3.54 6.95 26.35
CA SER A 161 -4.97 6.83 26.71
C SER A 161 -5.52 8.09 27.37
N ARG A 162 -4.72 8.75 28.24
CA ARG A 162 -5.11 10.03 28.84
C ARG A 162 -5.09 11.17 27.83
N VAL A 163 -4.13 11.18 26.91
CA VAL A 163 -4.11 12.13 25.77
C VAL A 163 -5.35 11.93 24.87
N LYS A 164 -5.79 10.69 24.65
CA LYS A 164 -7.04 10.44 23.91
C LYS A 164 -8.29 10.95 24.64
N GLN A 165 -8.30 10.91 25.96
CA GLN A 165 -9.40 11.43 26.77
C GLN A 165 -9.41 12.97 26.82
N ASP A 166 -8.24 13.60 26.88
CA ASP A 166 -8.06 15.06 26.90
C ASP A 166 -6.99 15.49 25.88
N PRO A 167 -7.34 15.68 24.59
CA PRO A 167 -6.37 15.93 23.53
C PRO A 167 -5.57 17.24 23.64
N TYR A 168 -6.04 18.19 24.44
CA TYR A 168 -5.32 19.46 24.68
C TYR A 168 -3.99 19.23 25.41
N VAL A 169 -3.88 18.14 26.18
CA VAL A 169 -2.66 17.83 26.93
C VAL A 169 -1.53 17.32 26.03
N LEU A 170 -1.82 16.98 24.78
CA LEU A 170 -0.86 16.49 23.80
C LEU A 170 0.36 17.42 23.67
N ARG A 171 0.15 18.73 23.62
CA ARG A 171 1.24 19.72 23.51
C ARG A 171 2.19 19.67 24.71
N TYR A 172 1.66 19.47 25.91
CA TYR A 172 2.49 19.32 27.10
C TYR A 172 3.27 18.01 27.06
N VAL A 173 2.63 16.91 26.69
CA VAL A 173 3.29 15.59 26.65
C VAL A 173 4.39 15.54 25.57
N LEU A 174 4.16 16.17 24.42
CA LEU A 174 5.12 16.26 23.31
C LEU A 174 6.16 17.38 23.47
N GLU A 175 6.09 18.16 24.56
CA GLU A 175 7.02 19.25 24.85
C GLU A 175 7.00 20.41 23.84
N LEU A 176 5.89 20.60 23.13
CA LEU A 176 5.73 21.57 22.03
C LEU A 176 5.41 23.00 22.50
N LEU A 177 5.95 23.44 23.63
CA LEU A 177 5.65 24.78 24.17
C LEU A 177 6.41 25.88 23.40
N ASP A 178 5.66 26.91 23.01
CA ASP A 178 5.95 27.98 22.05
C ASP A 178 7.41 28.48 21.97
N GLN A 179 7.94 28.49 20.73
CA GLN A 179 8.90 29.52 20.34
C GLN A 179 8.20 30.89 20.48
N PRO A 180 8.81 31.91 21.10
CA PRO A 180 8.18 33.22 21.21
C PRO A 180 7.91 33.75 19.80
N ALA A 181 6.64 34.07 19.53
CA ALA A 181 6.17 34.67 18.30
C ALA A 181 7.12 35.80 17.85
N VAL A 182 7.86 35.57 16.77
CA VAL A 182 8.53 36.63 16.04
C VAL A 182 7.44 37.61 15.63
N ARG A 183 7.52 38.82 16.17
CA ARG A 183 6.62 39.94 15.85
C ARG A 183 6.49 40.04 14.34
N THR A 184 5.27 39.92 13.85
CA THR A 184 4.87 40.38 12.53
C THR A 184 5.30 41.84 12.36
N PRO A 185 6.14 42.19 11.38
CA PRO A 185 6.18 43.57 10.91
C PRO A 185 4.94 43.75 10.03
N THR A 186 4.06 44.61 10.50
CA THR A 186 2.96 45.17 9.73
C THR A 186 3.48 45.72 8.40
N SER A 187 2.90 45.23 7.32
CA SER A 187 3.01 45.79 5.98
C SER A 187 2.35 47.17 5.93
N ASP A 188 3.15 48.22 6.03
CA ASP A 188 2.78 49.53 5.52
C ASP A 188 3.59 49.81 4.25
N GLN A 189 2.86 50.00 3.16
CA GLN A 189 3.37 50.44 1.87
C GLN A 189 3.79 51.90 1.96
N SER A 190 5.01 52.24 1.53
CA SER A 190 5.24 53.44 0.70
C SER A 190 6.64 53.47 0.08
N GLN A 191 6.61 53.87 -1.19
CA GLN A 191 7.65 54.07 -2.18
C GLN A 191 8.83 54.95 -1.72
N ALA A 192 10.06 54.66 -2.20
CA ALA A 192 10.81 55.49 -3.16
C ALA A 192 12.35 55.23 -3.18
N SER A 193 12.83 54.79 -4.34
CA SER A 193 14.04 55.20 -5.09
C SER A 193 15.47 55.28 -4.48
N ASN A 194 16.37 54.55 -5.17
CA ASN A 194 17.62 54.99 -5.84
C ASN A 194 19.04 54.78 -5.23
N HIS A 195 19.90 54.22 -6.12
CA HIS A 195 21.37 54.21 -6.23
C HIS A 195 22.18 53.42 -5.18
N GLY A 196 23.26 52.68 -5.48
CA GLY A 196 24.01 52.38 -6.69
C GLY A 196 25.38 51.77 -6.31
N ALA A 197 25.91 50.90 -7.19
CA ALA A 197 27.33 50.60 -7.46
C ALA A 197 28.24 49.79 -6.49
N GLU A 198 28.93 48.82 -7.13
CA GLU A 198 30.32 48.36 -6.97
C GLU A 198 30.69 47.13 -6.11
N SER A 199 31.18 46.11 -6.83
CA SER A 199 32.05 44.97 -6.46
C SER A 199 33.51 45.40 -6.25
N PRO A 200 34.45 44.60 -5.70
CA PRO A 200 35.04 43.46 -6.44
C PRO A 200 35.59 42.26 -5.62
N LEU A 201 35.85 41.15 -6.33
CA LEU A 201 36.71 40.01 -5.95
C LEU A 201 38.20 40.39 -5.91
N PRO A 202 39.11 39.51 -5.43
CA PRO A 202 39.94 38.81 -6.41
C PRO A 202 40.30 37.34 -6.07
N SER A 203 40.69 36.62 -7.13
CA SER A 203 41.30 35.28 -7.16
C SER A 203 42.80 35.38 -7.49
N SER A 204 43.62 34.43 -7.04
CA SER A 204 44.85 34.00 -7.73
C SER A 204 45.47 32.73 -7.13
N GLN A 205 45.84 31.82 -8.01
CA GLN A 205 46.53 30.52 -7.83
C GLN A 205 48.06 30.70 -7.77
N SER A 206 48.80 29.70 -7.25
CA SER A 206 50.04 29.18 -7.88
C SER A 206 50.71 28.04 -7.06
N ASP A 207 51.07 26.94 -7.76
CA ASP A 207 52.30 26.11 -7.70
C ASP A 207 52.68 25.31 -6.42
N SER A 208 53.32 24.12 -6.43
CA SER A 208 53.87 23.21 -7.45
C SER A 208 54.40 21.89 -6.82
N CYS A 209 54.24 20.78 -7.55
CA CYS A 209 55.04 19.52 -7.73
C CYS A 209 56.05 18.92 -6.71
N ALA A 210 55.83 17.60 -6.45
CA ALA A 210 56.73 16.41 -6.57
C ALA A 210 57.96 16.16 -5.63
N SER A 211 58.01 14.99 -4.97
CA SER A 211 58.78 13.77 -5.35
C SER A 211 59.17 12.80 -4.20
N SER A 212 58.85 11.51 -4.41
CA SER A 212 59.61 10.27 -4.09
C SER A 212 59.70 9.64 -2.67
N PRO A 213 59.91 8.30 -2.59
CA PRO A 213 59.51 7.43 -1.46
C PRO A 213 60.68 6.73 -0.73
N VAL A 214 60.50 6.28 0.53
CA VAL A 214 61.37 5.27 1.19
C VAL A 214 60.58 4.40 2.18
N GLN A 215 60.87 3.10 2.15
CA GLN A 215 60.35 1.99 2.95
C GLN A 215 60.95 1.94 4.37
N SER A 216 60.23 1.40 5.37
CA SER A 216 60.76 0.42 6.35
C SER A 216 59.72 0.05 7.42
N GLU A 217 59.91 -1.16 7.95
CA GLU A 217 59.02 -2.03 8.71
C GLU A 217 58.85 -1.70 10.22
N ASP A 218 57.77 -2.26 10.76
CA ASP A 218 57.58 -2.88 12.08
C ASP A 218 57.44 -2.09 13.42
N SER A 219 56.41 -2.55 14.15
CA SER A 219 56.28 -2.70 15.62
C SER A 219 55.64 -1.59 16.49
N THR A 220 54.44 -1.94 16.99
CA THR A 220 53.86 -1.74 18.35
C THR A 220 53.79 -0.35 19.00
N CYS A 221 52.55 0.16 19.19
CA CYS A 221 51.93 0.53 20.50
C CYS A 221 50.70 1.45 20.30
N SER A 222 49.58 1.13 20.95
CA SER A 222 48.41 2.00 21.13
C SER A 222 48.68 3.12 22.18
N PRO A 223 47.74 4.02 22.49
CA PRO A 223 47.06 5.00 21.63
C PRO A 223 47.06 6.41 22.27
N VAL A 224 47.37 7.50 21.55
CA VAL A 224 47.07 8.87 22.01
C VAL A 224 46.72 9.81 20.85
N GLN A 225 45.46 10.23 20.84
CA GLN A 225 44.88 11.55 20.55
C GLN A 225 45.65 12.52 19.62
N SER A 226 45.00 12.93 18.53
CA SER A 226 44.96 14.34 18.09
C SER A 226 43.76 14.57 17.14
N GLU A 227 42.85 15.38 17.68
CA GLU A 227 41.81 16.23 17.10
C GLU A 227 41.75 16.38 15.57
N ALA A 228 40.58 16.05 15.01
CA ALA A 228 40.06 16.66 13.80
C ALA A 228 38.54 16.86 13.91
N SER A 229 38.14 18.13 13.78
CA SER A 229 36.80 18.62 13.39
C SER A 229 35.59 18.15 14.22
N ASN A 230 35.34 18.89 15.31
CA ASN A 230 34.03 18.99 15.95
C ASN A 230 32.99 19.57 14.98
N CYS A 231 32.03 18.74 14.57
CA CYS A 231 30.66 19.21 14.32
C CYS A 231 29.65 18.07 14.54
N SER A 232 29.49 17.66 15.79
CA SER A 232 28.24 17.08 16.29
C SER A 232 28.05 17.56 17.73
N PRO A 233 26.84 18.03 18.06
CA PRO A 233 25.94 17.11 18.75
C PRO A 233 24.47 17.32 18.35
N VAL A 234 23.82 16.28 17.84
CA VAL A 234 22.37 16.12 18.06
C VAL A 234 22.21 14.76 18.74
N GLN A 235 22.32 14.78 20.07
CA GLN A 235 21.70 13.75 20.88
C GLN A 235 20.20 13.93 20.68
N SER A 236 19.58 13.10 19.83
CA SER A 236 18.14 13.09 19.61
C SER A 236 17.44 12.96 20.96
N GLU A 237 16.76 14.02 21.40
CA GLU A 237 16.02 13.99 22.65
C GLU A 237 14.97 12.87 22.57
N SER A 238 14.98 11.95 23.53
CA SER A 238 14.09 10.78 23.60
C SER A 238 12.64 11.21 23.90
N GLY A 239 11.94 11.71 22.89
CA GLY A 239 10.53 12.05 22.96
C GLY A 239 9.61 10.83 22.96
N LEU A 240 8.34 11.03 23.36
CA LEU A 240 7.31 9.98 23.42
C LEU A 240 7.26 9.12 22.15
N LEU A 241 7.26 9.76 20.98
CA LEU A 241 7.15 9.07 19.69
C LEU A 241 8.37 8.18 19.40
N SER A 242 9.58 8.65 19.73
CA SER A 242 10.81 7.87 19.58
C SER A 242 10.82 6.67 20.52
N CYS A 243 10.38 6.84 21.77
CA CYS A 243 10.27 5.74 22.72
C CYS A 243 9.26 4.69 22.26
N LEU A 244 8.08 5.11 21.78
CA LEU A 244 7.08 4.21 21.23
C LEU A 244 7.63 3.43 20.02
N LEU A 245 8.28 4.11 19.08
CA LEU A 245 8.86 3.46 17.91
C LEU A 245 9.93 2.45 18.31
N GLN A 246 10.80 2.77 19.27
CA GLN A 246 11.82 1.84 19.74
C GLN A 246 11.22 0.61 20.43
N LEU A 247 10.12 0.76 21.19
CA LEU A 247 9.41 -0.37 21.80
C LEU A 247 8.71 -1.28 20.78
N THR A 248 8.42 -0.81 19.56
CA THR A 248 7.92 -1.69 18.48
C THR A 248 8.95 -2.72 18.03
N LYS A 249 10.23 -2.55 18.40
CA LYS A 249 11.34 -3.45 18.08
C LYS A 249 11.62 -4.49 19.18
N SER A 250 10.85 -4.50 20.27
CA SER A 250 11.08 -5.44 21.38
C SER A 250 10.90 -6.90 20.94
N GLN A 251 11.65 -7.81 21.54
CA GLN A 251 11.46 -9.26 21.34
C GLN A 251 10.19 -9.78 22.04
N ARG A 252 9.57 -8.97 22.91
CA ARG A 252 8.41 -9.35 23.68
C ARG A 252 7.14 -8.90 22.98
N GLY A 253 6.38 -9.84 22.39
CA GLY A 253 5.12 -9.53 21.67
C GLY A 253 4.13 -8.66 22.47
N SER A 254 3.99 -8.89 23.78
CA SER A 254 3.14 -8.05 24.66
C SER A 254 3.59 -6.59 24.83
N VAL A 255 4.89 -6.31 24.69
CA VAL A 255 5.47 -4.96 24.73
C VAL A 255 5.18 -4.28 23.39
N CYS A 256 5.49 -4.95 22.28
CA CYS A 256 5.21 -4.45 20.94
C CYS A 256 3.73 -4.14 20.75
N LEU A 257 2.82 -5.05 21.14
CA LEU A 257 1.38 -4.82 21.02
C LEU A 257 0.94 -3.51 21.68
N LYS A 258 1.44 -3.23 22.90
CA LYS A 258 1.12 -1.98 23.60
C LYS A 258 1.71 -0.75 22.91
N ALA A 259 2.90 -0.85 22.33
CA ALA A 259 3.50 0.22 21.55
C ALA A 259 2.67 0.54 20.30
N TYR A 260 2.24 -0.48 19.55
CA TYR A 260 1.35 -0.33 18.39
C TYR A 260 0.01 0.29 18.79
N GLN A 261 -0.62 -0.20 19.86
CA GLN A 261 -1.86 0.37 20.40
C GLN A 261 -1.68 1.84 20.80
N SER A 262 -0.55 2.18 21.43
CA SER A 262 -0.24 3.55 21.83
C SER A 262 -0.13 4.49 20.61
N LEU A 263 0.53 4.04 19.54
CA LEU A 263 0.63 4.77 18.28
C LEU A 263 -0.76 4.97 17.63
N LEU A 264 -1.62 3.94 17.62
CA LEU A 264 -2.99 4.06 17.13
C LEU A 264 -3.83 5.03 17.95
N LEU A 265 -3.68 5.03 19.29
CA LEU A 265 -4.39 5.98 20.16
C LEU A 265 -3.99 7.43 19.86
N LEU A 266 -2.72 7.70 19.55
CA LEU A 266 -2.24 9.03 19.17
C LEU A 266 -2.67 9.39 17.74
N ALA A 267 -2.55 8.47 16.79
CA ALA A 267 -2.91 8.73 15.40
C ALA A 267 -4.43 8.92 15.21
N GLY A 268 -5.26 8.23 16.00
CA GLY A 268 -6.72 8.31 15.97
C GLY A 268 -7.33 9.48 16.75
N LEU A 269 -6.56 10.52 17.11
CA LEU A 269 -7.09 11.71 17.78
C LEU A 269 -7.90 12.56 16.81
N GLN A 270 -9.24 12.47 16.87
CA GLN A 270 -10.14 13.20 15.96
C GLN A 270 -10.38 14.68 16.31
N SER A 271 -9.83 15.18 17.42
CA SER A 271 -10.07 16.55 17.88
C SER A 271 -9.22 17.58 17.13
N GLY A 272 -9.87 18.41 16.31
CA GLY A 272 -9.39 19.70 15.80
C GLY A 272 -7.89 19.80 15.49
N SER A 273 -7.13 20.48 16.35
CA SER A 273 -5.70 20.77 16.14
C SER A 273 -4.75 19.60 16.42
N SER A 274 -5.19 18.52 17.09
CA SER A 274 -4.29 17.42 17.48
C SER A 274 -3.71 16.68 16.28
N GLY A 275 -4.51 16.47 15.23
CA GLY A 275 -4.05 15.91 13.96
C GLY A 275 -3.03 16.81 13.26
N GLU A 276 -3.24 18.12 13.26
CA GLU A 276 -2.31 19.10 12.68
C GLU A 276 -0.98 19.18 13.46
N ILE A 277 -1.05 19.10 14.80
CA ILE A 277 0.13 19.06 15.66
C ILE A 277 0.96 17.82 15.33
N LEU A 278 0.35 16.64 15.28
CA LEU A 278 1.06 15.40 14.93
C LEU A 278 1.60 15.44 13.49
N ALA A 279 0.86 16.00 12.55
CA ALA A 279 1.27 16.06 11.15
C ALA A 279 2.42 17.07 10.90
N HIS A 280 2.35 18.27 11.49
CA HIS A 280 3.23 19.39 11.10
C HIS A 280 4.21 19.81 12.18
N GLN A 281 3.95 19.51 13.45
CA GLN A 281 4.80 19.91 14.57
C GLN A 281 5.59 18.72 15.15
N THR A 282 5.43 17.51 14.59
CA THR A 282 6.19 16.32 14.97
C THR A 282 6.75 15.61 13.73
N GLN A 283 7.71 14.72 13.96
CA GLN A 283 8.31 13.88 12.92
C GLN A 283 7.65 12.49 12.83
N LEU A 284 6.36 12.38 13.19
CA LEU A 284 5.69 11.07 13.26
C LEU A 284 5.67 10.36 11.90
N GLY A 285 5.40 11.09 10.82
CA GLY A 285 5.38 10.52 9.47
C GLY A 285 6.75 9.96 9.06
N GLU A 286 7.81 10.72 9.28
CA GLU A 286 9.19 10.34 8.96
C GLU A 286 9.67 9.16 9.82
N LEU A 287 9.31 9.14 11.11
CA LEU A 287 9.63 8.03 12.01
C LEU A 287 8.94 6.72 11.60
N LEU A 288 7.65 6.78 11.23
CA LEU A 288 6.89 5.63 10.77
C LEU A 288 7.38 5.10 9.42
N ALA A 289 7.66 6.02 8.47
CA ALA A 289 8.23 5.68 7.17
C ALA A 289 9.66 5.14 7.31
N GLY A 290 10.48 5.71 8.18
CA GLY A 290 11.83 5.23 8.46
C GLY A 290 11.85 3.80 8.99
N ARG A 291 10.87 3.42 9.82
CA ARG A 291 10.71 2.02 10.27
C ARG A 291 10.31 1.08 9.14
N LEU A 292 9.48 1.53 8.19
CA LEU A 292 9.15 0.75 6.99
C LEU A 292 10.41 0.50 6.15
N VAL A 293 11.23 1.53 5.94
CA VAL A 293 12.50 1.43 5.21
C VAL A 293 13.49 0.49 5.92
N GLU A 294 13.59 0.56 7.25
CA GLU A 294 14.40 -0.37 8.03
C GLU A 294 13.96 -1.82 7.81
N LEU A 295 12.66 -2.12 7.89
CA LEU A 295 12.13 -3.46 7.64
C LEU A 295 12.35 -3.91 6.19
N TYR A 296 12.21 -2.99 5.23
CA TYR A 296 12.49 -3.27 3.82
C TYR A 296 13.97 -3.63 3.58
N SER A 297 14.90 -2.96 4.28
CA SER A 297 16.33 -3.23 4.16
C SER A 297 16.76 -4.59 4.72
N LEU A 298 15.92 -5.21 5.56
CA LEU A 298 16.16 -6.53 6.14
C LEU A 298 15.62 -7.68 5.29
N LEU A 299 14.95 -7.39 4.17
CA LEU A 299 14.40 -8.43 3.31
C LEU A 299 15.54 -9.27 2.70
N PRO A 300 15.48 -10.61 2.77
CA PRO A 300 16.53 -11.50 2.27
C PRO A 300 16.46 -11.62 0.74
N LEU A 301 16.86 -10.57 0.04
CA LEU A 301 16.74 -10.44 -1.43
C LEU A 301 17.45 -11.57 -2.20
N GLU A 302 18.47 -12.20 -1.62
CA GLU A 302 19.24 -13.24 -2.32
C GLU A 302 18.56 -14.62 -2.34
N SER A 303 17.64 -14.90 -1.41
CA SER A 303 17.04 -16.24 -1.23
C SER A 303 15.53 -16.30 -1.47
N LEU A 304 14.91 -15.19 -1.85
CA LEU A 304 13.46 -15.08 -2.02
C LEU A 304 13.02 -15.59 -3.40
N ASP A 305 12.00 -16.44 -3.44
CA ASP A 305 11.32 -16.80 -4.67
C ASP A 305 10.33 -15.68 -5.05
N PRO A 306 10.49 -15.05 -6.23
CA PRO A 306 9.56 -14.03 -6.73
C PRO A 306 8.10 -14.52 -6.83
N THR A 307 7.87 -15.81 -7.03
CA THR A 307 6.51 -16.38 -7.18
C THR A 307 5.76 -16.45 -5.85
N GLU A 308 6.45 -16.71 -4.74
CA GLU A 308 5.87 -16.66 -3.40
C GLU A 308 5.39 -15.24 -3.04
N LEU A 309 6.13 -14.21 -3.47
CA LEU A 309 5.78 -12.81 -3.23
C LEU A 309 4.49 -12.40 -3.94
N GLN A 310 4.27 -12.90 -5.16
CA GLN A 310 3.06 -12.56 -5.92
C GLN A 310 1.79 -13.03 -5.18
N SER A 311 1.84 -14.19 -4.55
CA SER A 311 0.72 -14.79 -3.81
C SER A 311 0.74 -14.54 -2.30
N TRP A 312 1.62 -13.65 -1.81
CA TRP A 312 1.78 -13.41 -0.37
C TRP A 312 0.45 -13.05 0.32
N PRO A 313 0.02 -13.79 1.34
CA PRO A 313 -1.31 -13.61 1.92
C PRO A 313 -1.42 -12.29 2.71
N HIS A 314 -2.60 -11.69 2.70
CA HIS A 314 -2.91 -10.59 3.60
C HIS A 314 -2.84 -11.09 5.05
N THR A 315 -1.89 -10.53 5.81
CA THR A 315 -1.69 -10.87 7.22
C THR A 315 -1.97 -9.64 8.06
N ALA A 316 -3.04 -9.68 8.84
CA ALA A 316 -3.38 -8.57 9.74
C ALA A 316 -2.22 -8.31 10.71
N TRP A 317 -1.85 -7.04 10.90
CA TRP A 317 -0.72 -6.62 11.74
C TRP A 317 -0.81 -7.11 13.18
N SER A 318 -2.01 -7.38 13.68
CA SER A 318 -2.25 -7.88 15.04
C SER A 318 -1.94 -9.38 15.20
N SER A 319 -1.97 -10.14 14.10
CA SER A 319 -1.77 -11.59 14.12
C SER A 319 -0.36 -12.01 14.54
N GLN A 320 0.64 -11.16 14.29
CA GLN A 320 2.03 -11.39 14.67
C GLN A 320 2.24 -11.55 16.19
N PHE A 321 1.32 -11.02 17.01
CA PHE A 321 1.42 -11.13 18.48
C PHE A 321 0.82 -12.43 19.04
N SER A 322 0.16 -13.23 18.21
CA SER A 322 -0.44 -14.51 18.61
C SER A 322 0.38 -15.73 18.16
N ARG A 323 1.36 -15.56 17.26
CA ARG A 323 2.14 -16.68 16.71
C ARG A 323 3.20 -17.15 17.71
N CYS A 324 3.29 -18.47 17.92
CA CYS A 324 4.44 -19.11 18.53
C CYS A 324 5.52 -19.24 17.45
N SER A 325 6.73 -18.74 17.73
CA SER A 325 7.89 -18.74 16.86
C SER A 325 8.29 -20.15 16.39
N SER A 326 7.84 -20.55 15.20
CA SER A 326 8.28 -21.80 14.55
C SER A 326 8.46 -21.69 13.02
N GLU A 327 8.37 -20.49 12.44
CA GLU A 327 8.57 -20.27 11.00
C GLU A 327 10.03 -19.92 10.68
N SER A 328 10.40 -20.00 9.39
CA SER A 328 11.78 -19.75 8.94
C SER A 328 12.14 -18.27 9.06
N PRO A 329 13.44 -17.92 9.27
CA PRO A 329 13.84 -16.53 9.46
C PRO A 329 13.54 -15.64 8.25
N ALA A 330 13.52 -16.18 7.02
CA ALA A 330 13.17 -15.41 5.83
C ALA A 330 11.67 -15.06 5.77
N ALA A 331 10.80 -16.02 6.14
CA ALA A 331 9.36 -15.79 6.26
C ALA A 331 9.05 -14.76 7.36
N ASP A 332 9.86 -14.73 8.42
CA ASP A 332 9.72 -13.76 9.51
C ASP A 332 9.97 -12.32 9.03
N HIS A 333 11.02 -12.05 8.25
CA HIS A 333 11.31 -10.69 7.76
C HIS A 333 10.24 -10.16 6.81
N MET A 334 9.77 -11.00 5.88
CA MET A 334 8.67 -10.65 4.96
C MET A 334 7.37 -10.40 5.72
N THR A 335 7.04 -11.27 6.68
CA THR A 335 5.86 -11.10 7.54
C THR A 335 5.95 -9.81 8.33
N ASN A 336 7.12 -9.49 8.91
CA ASN A 336 7.31 -8.25 9.66
C ASN A 336 7.13 -7.00 8.78
N PHE A 337 7.68 -7.01 7.55
CA PHE A 337 7.50 -5.92 6.60
C PHE A 337 6.02 -5.71 6.24
N PHE A 338 5.32 -6.77 5.81
CA PHE A 338 3.91 -6.65 5.41
C PHE A 338 2.96 -6.40 6.58
N CYS A 339 3.24 -6.93 7.79
CA CYS A 339 2.51 -6.57 9.00
C CYS A 339 2.69 -5.09 9.35
N TRP A 340 3.88 -4.53 9.15
CA TRP A 340 4.09 -3.09 9.34
C TRP A 340 3.40 -2.25 8.26
N LEU A 341 3.42 -2.69 7.00
CA LEU A 341 2.67 -2.04 5.92
C LEU A 341 1.16 -2.05 6.21
N ASP A 342 0.60 -3.19 6.64
CA ASP A 342 -0.80 -3.32 7.05
C ASP A 342 -1.14 -2.44 8.27
N PHE A 343 -0.22 -2.34 9.23
CA PHE A 343 -0.37 -1.42 10.36
C PHE A 343 -0.45 0.04 9.90
N LEU A 344 0.43 0.47 8.99
CA LEU A 344 0.42 1.84 8.44
C LEU A 344 -0.85 2.10 7.63
N ASP A 345 -1.30 1.11 6.84
CA ASP A 345 -2.54 1.15 6.10
C ASP A 345 -3.75 1.34 7.02
N HIS A 346 -3.84 0.54 8.08
CA HIS A 346 -4.86 0.64 9.11
C HIS A 346 -4.81 1.98 9.85
N LEU A 347 -3.62 2.43 10.27
CA LEU A 347 -3.41 3.71 10.94
C LEU A 347 -3.92 4.88 10.09
N MET A 348 -3.64 4.88 8.79
CA MET A 348 -4.10 5.94 7.87
C MET A 348 -5.61 5.91 7.62
N ARG A 349 -6.28 4.77 7.78
CA ARG A 349 -7.75 4.68 7.72
C ARG A 349 -8.44 5.24 8.97
N GLU A 350 -7.79 5.13 10.13
CA GLU A 350 -8.35 5.63 11.40
C GLU A 350 -7.93 7.07 11.74
N ALA A 351 -6.83 7.56 11.16
CA ALA A 351 -6.29 8.88 11.45
C ALA A 351 -7.07 10.03 10.78
N PRO A 352 -7.03 11.26 11.35
CA PRO A 352 -7.51 12.46 10.67
C PRO A 352 -6.81 12.64 9.31
N GLN A 353 -7.54 13.18 8.32
CA GLN A 353 -7.07 13.30 6.94
C GLN A 353 -5.71 14.01 6.83
N VAL A 354 -5.48 15.08 7.60
CA VAL A 354 -4.20 15.83 7.58
C VAL A 354 -3.02 14.95 7.97
N LEU A 355 -3.17 14.12 9.01
CA LEU A 355 -2.13 13.19 9.45
C LEU A 355 -1.96 12.04 8.47
N ALA A 356 -3.06 11.46 7.98
CA ALA A 356 -3.02 10.37 7.02
C ALA A 356 -2.29 10.79 5.73
N VAL A 357 -2.57 11.99 5.20
CA VAL A 357 -1.88 12.55 4.04
C VAL A 357 -0.39 12.77 4.33
N GLN A 358 -0.04 13.28 5.51
CA GLN A 358 1.37 13.51 5.86
C GLN A 358 2.16 12.20 5.99
N VAL A 359 1.58 11.18 6.64
CA VAL A 359 2.20 9.84 6.75
C VAL A 359 2.37 9.24 5.36
N ALA A 360 1.35 9.31 4.50
CA ALA A 360 1.43 8.82 3.12
C ALA A 360 2.54 9.53 2.32
N ARG A 361 2.65 10.86 2.42
CA ARG A 361 3.74 11.63 1.79
C ARG A 361 5.12 11.24 2.31
N SER A 362 5.24 10.99 3.61
CA SER A 362 6.50 10.54 4.21
C SER A 362 6.91 9.16 3.69
N ILE A 363 5.95 8.24 3.54
CA ILE A 363 6.18 6.92 2.93
C ILE A 363 6.58 7.08 1.45
N HIS A 364 5.89 7.95 0.71
CA HIS A 364 6.23 8.23 -0.69
C HIS A 364 7.67 8.71 -0.84
N GLN A 365 8.08 9.69 -0.04
CA GLN A 365 9.44 10.22 -0.11
C GLN A 365 10.48 9.18 0.36
N CYS A 366 10.37 8.73 1.61
CA CYS A 366 11.42 7.93 2.24
C CYS A 366 11.54 6.51 1.67
N TRP A 367 10.44 5.91 1.21
CA TRP A 367 10.45 4.52 0.71
C TRP A 367 10.33 4.48 -0.82
N LEU A 368 9.29 5.09 -1.40
CA LEU A 368 9.06 4.95 -2.85
C LEU A 368 10.14 5.66 -3.67
N VAL A 369 10.41 6.94 -3.37
CA VAL A 369 11.39 7.75 -4.11
C VAL A 369 12.82 7.41 -3.71
N ASP A 370 13.15 7.43 -2.41
CA ASP A 370 14.55 7.32 -1.97
C ASP A 370 15.10 5.88 -2.08
N VAL A 371 14.24 4.85 -2.04
CA VAL A 371 14.67 3.43 -2.02
C VAL A 371 14.17 2.65 -3.23
N VAL A 372 12.87 2.63 -3.50
CA VAL A 372 12.29 1.76 -4.54
C VAL A 372 12.60 2.28 -5.95
N GLN A 373 12.51 3.59 -6.19
CA GLN A 373 12.79 4.18 -7.51
C GLN A 373 14.20 3.84 -8.04
N PRO A 374 15.31 4.03 -7.30
CA PRO A 374 16.63 3.66 -7.80
C PRO A 374 16.78 2.14 -7.99
N GLN A 375 16.08 1.32 -7.20
CA GLN A 375 16.06 -0.14 -7.40
C GLN A 375 15.30 -0.54 -8.66
N LEU A 376 14.17 0.11 -8.94
CA LEU A 376 13.44 -0.08 -10.18
C LEU A 376 14.23 0.42 -11.37
N GLN A 377 15.07 1.43 -11.27
CA GLN A 377 15.91 1.93 -12.38
C GLN A 377 17.25 1.20 -12.50
N ASN A 378 17.51 0.21 -11.64
CA ASN A 378 18.75 -0.55 -11.64
C ASN A 378 18.86 -1.45 -12.89
N THR A 379 20.08 -1.76 -13.28
CA THR A 379 20.39 -2.69 -14.38
C THR A 379 20.39 -4.15 -13.95
N CYS A 380 20.48 -4.44 -12.64
CA CYS A 380 20.46 -5.80 -12.11
C CYS A 380 19.03 -6.38 -12.15
N GLU A 381 18.84 -7.44 -12.94
CA GLU A 381 17.54 -8.10 -13.11
C GLU A 381 16.93 -8.57 -11.79
N GLN A 382 17.74 -9.14 -10.89
CA GLN A 382 17.26 -9.63 -9.59
C GLN A 382 16.73 -8.50 -8.70
N VAL A 383 17.43 -7.37 -8.66
CA VAL A 383 17.00 -6.19 -7.89
C VAL A 383 15.69 -5.65 -8.45
N VAL A 384 15.58 -5.54 -9.77
CA VAL A 384 14.36 -5.10 -10.46
C VAL A 384 13.21 -6.05 -10.19
N LEU A 385 13.44 -7.36 -10.30
CA LEU A 385 12.43 -8.39 -10.10
C LEU A 385 11.86 -8.35 -8.69
N LEU A 386 12.72 -8.33 -7.66
CA LEU A 386 12.29 -8.33 -6.27
C LEU A 386 11.61 -7.03 -5.86
N SER A 387 12.19 -5.88 -6.22
CA SER A 387 11.57 -4.58 -5.92
C SER A 387 10.20 -4.45 -6.60
N SER A 388 10.06 -4.93 -7.85
CA SER A 388 8.78 -4.98 -8.55
C SER A 388 7.79 -5.96 -7.90
N SER A 389 8.25 -7.12 -7.42
CA SER A 389 7.41 -8.09 -6.72
C SER A 389 6.89 -7.58 -5.38
N VAL A 390 7.76 -6.93 -4.58
CA VAL A 390 7.35 -6.31 -3.32
C VAL A 390 6.38 -5.15 -3.59
N LEU A 391 6.62 -4.36 -4.63
CA LEU A 391 5.71 -3.28 -5.02
C LEU A 391 4.35 -3.83 -5.49
N CYS A 392 4.34 -4.90 -6.29
CA CYS A 392 3.13 -5.61 -6.71
C CYS A 392 2.31 -6.10 -5.51
N ALA A 393 2.96 -6.79 -4.56
CA ALA A 393 2.31 -7.23 -3.34
C ALA A 393 1.82 -6.05 -2.48
N SER A 394 2.58 -4.96 -2.41
CA SER A 394 2.20 -3.75 -1.68
C SER A 394 0.96 -3.10 -2.29
N VAL A 395 0.90 -2.94 -3.62
CA VAL A 395 -0.29 -2.45 -4.32
C VAL A 395 -1.48 -3.35 -4.01
N ARG A 396 -1.33 -4.67 -4.13
CA ARG A 396 -2.39 -5.65 -3.84
C ARG A 396 -2.95 -5.50 -2.43
N LEU A 397 -2.09 -5.39 -1.42
CA LEU A 397 -2.47 -5.43 -0.01
C LEU A 397 -3.02 -4.11 0.55
N VAL A 398 -2.64 -2.96 -0.03
CA VAL A 398 -3.07 -1.64 0.46
C VAL A 398 -4.57 -1.39 0.23
N GLN A 399 -5.23 -0.84 1.25
CA GLN A 399 -6.67 -0.52 1.27
C GLN A 399 -6.95 0.96 1.59
N SER A 400 -6.00 1.65 2.21
CA SER A 400 -6.05 3.09 2.50
C SER A 400 -6.00 3.90 1.22
N VAL A 401 -6.99 4.79 1.03
CA VAL A 401 -7.07 5.71 -0.12
C VAL A 401 -5.82 6.57 -0.22
N ASN A 402 -5.34 7.14 0.90
CA ASN A 402 -4.18 8.05 0.88
C ASN A 402 -2.88 7.35 0.46
N LEU A 403 -2.67 6.10 0.90
CA LEU A 403 -1.48 5.34 0.53
C LEU A 403 -1.57 4.83 -0.91
N LEU A 404 -2.77 4.39 -1.32
CA LEU A 404 -3.05 4.00 -2.69
C LEU A 404 -2.80 5.16 -3.66
N ASP A 405 -3.25 6.38 -3.34
CA ASP A 405 -3.00 7.58 -4.14
C ASP A 405 -1.50 7.86 -4.31
N GLN A 406 -0.70 7.67 -3.27
CA GLN A 406 0.76 7.81 -3.36
C GLN A 406 1.41 6.72 -4.21
N LEU A 407 0.97 5.46 -4.09
CA LEU A 407 1.46 4.37 -4.94
C LEU A 407 1.12 4.59 -6.42
N ILE A 408 -0.09 5.05 -6.71
CA ILE A 408 -0.54 5.37 -8.06
C ILE A 408 0.19 6.59 -8.60
N SER A 409 0.36 7.64 -7.80
CA SER A 409 1.13 8.82 -8.19
C SER A 409 2.57 8.44 -8.53
N PHE A 410 3.20 7.60 -7.71
CA PHE A 410 4.54 7.11 -7.95
C PHE A 410 4.66 6.32 -9.27
N LEU A 411 3.75 5.37 -9.51
CA LEU A 411 3.80 4.46 -10.67
C LEU A 411 3.33 5.10 -11.98
N LEU A 412 2.24 5.88 -11.94
CA LEU A 412 1.52 6.34 -13.14
C LEU A 412 1.67 7.83 -13.44
N ARG A 413 1.99 8.68 -12.44
CA ARG A 413 2.23 10.12 -12.67
C ARG A 413 3.71 10.46 -12.89
N THR A 414 4.61 9.51 -12.62
CA THR A 414 6.04 9.62 -12.94
C THR A 414 6.31 9.03 -14.32
N ASN A 415 6.31 9.87 -15.37
CA ASN A 415 6.42 9.43 -16.78
C ASN A 415 7.54 8.40 -17.04
N THR A 416 8.70 8.56 -16.39
CA THR A 416 9.83 7.64 -16.55
C THR A 416 9.53 6.24 -16.01
N LEU A 417 8.90 6.15 -14.82
CA LEU A 417 8.53 4.87 -14.22
C LEU A 417 7.35 4.23 -14.94
N THR A 418 6.37 5.01 -15.39
CA THR A 418 5.25 4.51 -16.18
C THR A 418 5.75 3.89 -17.49
N HIS A 419 6.62 4.60 -18.22
CA HIS A 419 7.23 4.05 -19.43
C HIS A 419 8.06 2.79 -19.14
N LEU A 420 8.84 2.78 -18.05
CA LEU A 420 9.66 1.64 -17.67
C LEU A 420 8.82 0.42 -17.28
N LEU A 421 7.74 0.60 -16.52
CA LEU A 421 6.79 -0.46 -16.18
C LEU A 421 6.19 -1.08 -17.44
N LEU A 422 5.67 -0.25 -18.34
CA LEU A 422 5.01 -0.72 -19.55
C LEU A 422 6.00 -1.36 -20.53
N GLN A 423 7.23 -0.85 -20.63
CA GLN A 423 8.29 -1.50 -21.39
C GLN A 423 8.66 -2.87 -20.81
N ARG A 424 8.68 -3.01 -19.49
CA ARG A 424 8.99 -4.28 -18.81
C ARG A 424 7.91 -5.33 -18.94
N CYS A 425 6.68 -4.94 -19.22
CA CYS A 425 5.66 -5.91 -19.63
C CYS A 425 6.12 -6.71 -20.86
N ASP A 426 6.97 -6.18 -21.76
CA ASP A 426 7.60 -6.89 -22.88
C ASP A 426 9.11 -7.19 -22.70
N HIS A 427 9.56 -7.48 -21.48
CA HIS A 427 10.97 -7.74 -21.20
C HIS A 427 11.43 -9.11 -21.74
N ILE A 428 12.73 -9.23 -22.03
CA ILE A 428 13.37 -10.50 -22.48
C ILE A 428 13.32 -11.59 -21.40
N SER A 429 13.36 -11.18 -20.13
CA SER A 429 13.14 -12.06 -18.98
C SER A 429 11.64 -12.22 -18.74
N ASP A 430 11.16 -13.46 -18.88
CA ASP A 430 9.76 -13.82 -18.65
C ASP A 430 9.33 -13.50 -17.21
N GLN A 431 10.20 -13.65 -16.22
CA GLN A 431 9.87 -13.36 -14.82
C GLN A 431 9.60 -11.86 -14.59
N ILE A 432 10.42 -10.99 -15.18
CA ILE A 432 10.21 -9.52 -15.09
C ILE A 432 8.90 -9.14 -15.80
N SER A 433 8.64 -9.75 -16.96
CA SER A 433 7.40 -9.55 -17.71
C SER A 433 6.18 -10.00 -16.92
N MET A 434 6.25 -11.17 -16.29
CA MET A 434 5.20 -11.71 -15.43
C MET A 434 4.90 -10.78 -14.26
N VAL A 435 5.92 -10.34 -13.50
CA VAL A 435 5.73 -9.43 -12.36
C VAL A 435 5.16 -8.09 -12.82
N SER A 436 5.61 -7.57 -13.97
CA SER A 436 5.13 -6.28 -14.50
C SER A 436 3.68 -6.37 -14.96
N LEU A 437 3.29 -7.45 -15.64
CA LEU A 437 1.90 -7.71 -16.01
C LEU A 437 1.02 -7.94 -14.77
N SER A 438 1.50 -8.69 -13.78
CA SER A 438 0.80 -8.86 -12.49
C SER A 438 0.59 -7.51 -11.79
N LEU A 439 1.59 -6.62 -11.78
CA LEU A 439 1.44 -5.28 -11.21
C LEU A 439 0.39 -4.45 -11.95
N VAL A 440 0.34 -4.51 -13.29
CA VAL A 440 -0.73 -3.87 -14.07
C VAL A 440 -2.09 -4.47 -13.71
N GLU A 441 -2.17 -5.79 -13.59
CA GLU A 441 -3.37 -6.49 -13.15
C GLU A 441 -3.83 -6.01 -11.77
N GLU A 442 -2.94 -5.91 -10.79
CA GLU A 442 -3.23 -5.44 -9.43
C GLU A 442 -3.69 -3.98 -9.42
N LEU A 443 -3.08 -3.11 -10.23
CA LEU A 443 -3.53 -1.74 -10.40
C LEU A 443 -4.98 -1.68 -10.93
N LEU A 444 -5.30 -2.50 -11.93
CA LEU A 444 -6.66 -2.57 -12.48
C LEU A 444 -7.70 -3.13 -11.49
N GLN A 445 -7.31 -3.69 -10.34
CA GLN A 445 -8.23 -4.13 -9.27
C GLN A 445 -8.53 -3.01 -8.26
N LYS A 446 -7.87 -1.85 -8.37
CA LYS A 446 -8.00 -0.79 -7.37
C LYS A 446 -9.09 0.21 -7.75
N PRO A 447 -9.86 0.73 -6.77
CA PRO A 447 -10.97 1.66 -7.01
C PRO A 447 -10.46 3.09 -7.29
N HIS A 448 -9.58 3.26 -8.29
CA HIS A 448 -9.00 4.55 -8.65
C HIS A 448 -9.04 4.81 -10.17
N ARG A 449 -9.87 5.77 -10.60
CA ARG A 449 -10.13 6.12 -12.00
C ARG A 449 -8.87 6.41 -12.83
N ASP A 450 -7.91 7.18 -12.28
CA ASP A 450 -6.71 7.60 -13.03
C ASP A 450 -5.88 6.43 -13.59
N ILE A 451 -6.06 5.21 -13.05
CA ILE A 451 -5.39 4.01 -13.52
C ILE A 451 -5.80 3.73 -14.97
N LEU A 452 -7.10 3.61 -15.24
CA LEU A 452 -7.60 3.39 -16.61
C LEU A 452 -7.37 4.59 -17.50
N ASP A 453 -7.54 5.81 -16.97
CA ASP A 453 -7.33 7.03 -17.72
C ASP A 453 -5.89 7.14 -18.24
N THR A 454 -4.90 6.86 -17.37
CA THR A 454 -3.48 6.96 -17.73
C THR A 454 -3.00 5.79 -18.60
N LEU A 455 -3.44 4.57 -18.27
CA LEU A 455 -2.95 3.36 -18.94
C LEU A 455 -3.57 3.17 -20.33
N VAL A 456 -4.84 3.56 -20.51
CA VAL A 456 -5.61 3.22 -21.72
C VAL A 456 -6.39 4.41 -22.26
N LEU A 457 -7.35 4.95 -21.50
CA LEU A 457 -8.41 5.79 -22.07
C LEU A 457 -7.88 7.07 -22.72
N ARG A 458 -6.85 7.72 -22.15
CA ARG A 458 -6.25 8.93 -22.71
C ARG A 458 -5.78 8.76 -24.16
N ASN A 459 -5.33 7.58 -24.56
CA ASN A 459 -4.85 7.31 -25.92
C ASN A 459 -5.99 6.98 -26.90
N LEU A 460 -7.16 6.57 -26.40
CA LEU A 460 -8.33 6.21 -27.21
C LEU A 460 -9.31 7.38 -27.40
N GLN A 461 -9.19 8.45 -26.61
CA GLN A 461 -10.13 9.59 -26.60
C GLN A 461 -10.31 10.26 -27.97
N SER A 462 -9.27 10.34 -28.80
CA SER A 462 -9.33 11.00 -30.11
C SER A 462 -10.11 10.21 -31.17
N ARG A 463 -10.30 8.90 -30.95
CA ARG A 463 -10.85 7.92 -31.91
C ARG A 463 -10.17 7.97 -33.29
N SER A 464 -8.88 8.33 -33.32
CA SER A 464 -8.08 8.44 -34.57
C SER A 464 -7.78 7.08 -35.21
N TYR A 465 -8.13 5.98 -34.53
CA TYR A 465 -8.08 4.62 -35.08
C TYR A 465 -9.18 4.32 -36.10
N LEU A 466 -10.18 5.20 -36.27
CA LEU A 466 -11.25 5.01 -37.25
C LEU A 466 -10.86 5.58 -38.61
N SER A 467 -11.21 4.87 -39.68
CA SER A 467 -11.14 5.44 -41.02
C SER A 467 -12.17 6.58 -41.17
N PRO A 468 -11.86 7.65 -41.94
CA PRO A 468 -12.84 8.67 -42.24
C PRO A 468 -14.04 8.01 -42.94
N PRO A 469 -15.29 8.37 -42.58
CA PRO A 469 -16.43 7.90 -43.34
C PRO A 469 -16.24 8.37 -44.79
N ALA A 470 -16.28 7.44 -45.73
CA ALA A 470 -16.27 7.77 -47.14
C ALA A 470 -17.40 8.77 -47.39
N THR A 471 -17.07 10.04 -47.59
CA THR A 471 -18.03 11.05 -48.01
C THR A 471 -18.64 10.54 -49.31
N GLY A 472 -19.95 10.24 -49.27
CA GLY A 472 -20.68 9.76 -50.43
C GLY A 472 -20.39 10.64 -51.63
N GLN A 473 -19.99 10.00 -52.74
CA GLN A 473 -20.28 10.53 -54.07
C GLN A 473 -21.79 10.54 -54.22
N ASP A 474 -22.39 11.63 -53.75
CA ASP A 474 -23.74 12.05 -54.10
C ASP A 474 -23.65 13.51 -54.54
N ASP A 475 -22.78 13.76 -55.52
CA ASP A 475 -22.78 15.00 -56.30
C ASP A 475 -22.62 14.64 -57.78
N ARG A 476 -23.68 14.97 -58.52
CA ARG A 476 -23.81 14.81 -59.96
C ARG A 476 -22.67 15.52 -60.68
N HIS A 477 -21.92 14.78 -61.48
CA HIS A 477 -21.40 15.32 -62.73
C HIS A 477 -21.84 14.44 -63.90
N THR A 478 -22.83 14.98 -64.61
CA THR A 478 -23.14 14.64 -66.00
C THR A 478 -21.91 15.01 -66.83
N GLU A 479 -21.31 14.05 -67.55
CA GLU A 479 -21.05 14.13 -69.00
C GLU A 479 -20.27 12.91 -69.54
N SER A 480 -20.73 12.48 -70.72
CA SER A 480 -20.11 11.62 -71.74
C SER A 480 -19.80 10.15 -71.42
N ASN A 481 -20.65 9.29 -71.99
CA ASN A 481 -20.31 7.96 -72.52
C ASN A 481 -19.00 8.01 -73.32
N GLU A 482 -18.11 7.02 -73.12
CA GLU A 482 -17.54 6.15 -74.16
C GLU A 482 -16.59 5.12 -73.51
N ASP A 483 -16.97 3.85 -73.63
CA ASP A 483 -16.20 2.61 -73.66
C ASP A 483 -14.82 2.51 -72.96
N SER A 484 -14.76 1.69 -71.90
CA SER A 484 -13.78 0.60 -71.81
C SER A 484 -14.25 -0.44 -70.79
N ASP A 485 -14.50 -1.66 -71.28
CA ASP A 485 -14.32 -2.88 -70.49
C ASP A 485 -12.97 -2.81 -69.77
N ASP A 486 -12.94 -3.17 -68.48
CA ASP A 486 -12.04 -4.19 -67.91
C ASP A 486 -11.89 -4.07 -66.37
N LEU A 487 -12.15 -5.22 -65.73
CA LEU A 487 -11.64 -5.70 -64.42
C LEU A 487 -12.41 -5.35 -63.13
N GLU A 488 -13.46 -6.14 -62.88
CA GLU A 488 -13.65 -6.75 -61.57
C GLU A 488 -12.57 -7.83 -61.37
N GLU A 489 -11.79 -7.75 -60.29
CA GLU A 489 -11.12 -8.91 -59.70
C GLU A 489 -10.87 -8.69 -58.21
N ASP A 490 -11.88 -9.06 -57.41
CA ASP A 490 -11.72 -9.44 -56.02
C ASP A 490 -10.80 -10.67 -55.95
N LEU A 491 -9.50 -10.42 -55.80
CA LEU A 491 -8.48 -11.46 -55.63
C LEU A 491 -8.35 -11.87 -54.16
N PHE A 492 -9.26 -12.68 -53.66
CA PHE A 492 -8.96 -13.59 -52.55
C PHE A 492 -9.76 -14.90 -52.69
N PHE A 493 -9.01 -16.00 -52.84
CA PHE A 493 -9.34 -17.43 -52.63
C PHE A 493 -9.51 -18.38 -53.86
N PHE A 494 -8.46 -19.21 -54.04
CA PHE A 494 -8.37 -20.59 -54.62
C PHE A 494 -8.12 -20.82 -56.13
N SER A 495 -6.92 -21.36 -56.45
CA SER A 495 -6.63 -22.39 -57.48
C SER A 495 -6.15 -23.64 -56.72
N ASP A 496 -6.50 -24.91 -57.00
CA ASP A 496 -6.70 -25.64 -58.27
C ASP A 496 -7.68 -26.83 -58.10
N GLY A 497 -8.34 -27.26 -59.20
CA GLY A 497 -8.56 -28.70 -59.46
C GLY A 497 -9.97 -29.28 -59.73
N GLN A 498 -10.56 -28.97 -60.90
CA GLN A 498 -11.39 -29.83 -61.80
C GLN A 498 -12.77 -30.45 -61.35
N PRO A 499 -13.83 -30.46 -62.21
CA PRO A 499 -15.21 -30.74 -61.79
C PRO A 499 -15.75 -32.16 -62.13
N PRO A 500 -16.77 -32.66 -61.41
CA PRO A 500 -17.69 -33.69 -61.92
C PRO A 500 -19.14 -33.15 -62.13
N PRO A 501 -20.04 -33.92 -62.79
CA PRO A 501 -21.08 -33.37 -63.65
C PRO A 501 -22.44 -33.08 -62.98
N LEU A 502 -23.21 -32.26 -63.72
CA LEU A 502 -24.56 -31.74 -63.49
C LEU A 502 -25.64 -32.77 -63.14
N CYS A 503 -26.44 -32.47 -62.11
CA CYS A 503 -27.91 -32.65 -61.91
C CYS A 503 -28.18 -32.41 -60.40
N SER A 504 -29.23 -31.77 -59.87
CA SER A 504 -30.54 -31.32 -60.37
C SER A 504 -31.19 -30.40 -59.30
N SER A 505 -31.74 -29.27 -59.72
CA SER A 505 -32.85 -28.46 -59.16
C SER A 505 -33.16 -28.45 -57.64
N SER A 506 -32.91 -27.33 -56.97
CA SER A 506 -33.66 -26.82 -55.80
C SER A 506 -33.78 -25.28 -55.87
N PRO A 507 -34.83 -24.64 -55.32
CA PRO A 507 -35.12 -23.22 -55.54
C PRO A 507 -34.15 -22.30 -54.76
N PRO A 508 -33.93 -21.05 -55.20
CA PRO A 508 -32.97 -20.15 -54.56
C PRO A 508 -33.45 -19.71 -53.17
N PRO A 509 -32.53 -19.53 -52.20
CA PRO A 509 -32.88 -18.97 -50.89
C PRO A 509 -33.32 -17.50 -51.02
N PRO A 510 -34.15 -17.00 -50.09
CA PRO A 510 -34.56 -15.59 -50.09
C PRO A 510 -33.35 -14.67 -49.87
N PRO A 511 -33.39 -13.43 -50.39
CA PRO A 511 -32.28 -12.48 -50.24
C PRO A 511 -32.08 -12.13 -48.76
N PRO A 512 -30.83 -11.92 -48.31
CA PRO A 512 -30.54 -11.52 -46.94
C PRO A 512 -31.16 -10.14 -46.65
N PRO A 513 -31.61 -9.89 -45.40
CA PRO A 513 -32.09 -8.58 -45.00
C PRO A 513 -30.94 -7.54 -45.04
N PRO A 514 -31.25 -6.24 -45.16
CA PRO A 514 -30.26 -5.19 -45.31
C PRO A 514 -29.35 -5.09 -44.07
N PHE A 515 -28.05 -4.98 -44.31
CA PHE A 515 -26.99 -4.79 -43.31
C PHE A 515 -27.29 -3.58 -42.40
N SER A 516 -27.51 -3.82 -41.11
CA SER A 516 -27.39 -2.79 -40.08
C SER A 516 -25.91 -2.58 -39.78
N ALA A 517 -25.45 -1.33 -39.83
CA ALA A 517 -24.05 -0.93 -39.55
C ALA A 517 -23.59 -1.21 -38.09
N HIS A 518 -24.45 -1.81 -37.28
CA HIS A 518 -24.16 -2.40 -35.98
C HIS A 518 -24.60 -3.85 -36.04
N GLY A 519 -23.66 -4.81 -35.93
CA GLY A 519 -24.01 -6.22 -35.75
C GLY A 519 -24.82 -6.39 -34.47
N SER A 520 -25.80 -7.31 -34.47
CA SER A 520 -26.51 -7.67 -33.25
C SER A 520 -25.52 -8.15 -32.19
N ALA A 521 -25.87 -8.03 -30.90
CA ALA A 521 -25.06 -8.59 -29.82
C ALA A 521 -24.76 -10.08 -30.05
N ALA A 522 -25.71 -10.82 -30.64
CA ALA A 522 -25.50 -12.21 -31.07
C ALA A 522 -24.40 -12.34 -32.14
N ASP A 523 -24.32 -11.42 -33.10
CA ASP A 523 -23.33 -11.44 -34.17
C ASP A 523 -21.92 -11.16 -33.62
N VAL A 524 -21.80 -10.26 -32.64
CA VAL A 524 -20.53 -9.98 -31.96
C VAL A 524 -20.07 -11.20 -31.18
N VAL A 525 -20.95 -11.82 -30.37
CA VAL A 525 -20.64 -13.05 -29.62
C VAL A 525 -20.19 -14.18 -30.57
N ASN A 526 -20.94 -14.38 -31.66
CA ASN A 526 -20.62 -15.39 -32.66
C ASN A 526 -19.28 -15.11 -33.36
N SER A 527 -18.93 -13.84 -33.59
CA SER A 527 -17.65 -13.46 -34.20
C SER A 527 -16.45 -13.97 -33.40
N PHE A 528 -16.50 -13.90 -32.06
CA PHE A 528 -15.45 -14.44 -31.20
C PHE A 528 -15.50 -15.97 -31.09
N LEU A 529 -16.69 -16.59 -30.95
CA LEU A 529 -16.83 -18.05 -30.87
C LEU A 529 -16.42 -18.77 -32.16
N CYS A 530 -16.66 -18.14 -33.32
CA CYS A 530 -16.30 -18.68 -34.62
C CYS A 530 -14.85 -18.38 -35.03
N LEU A 531 -14.15 -17.52 -34.29
CA LEU A 531 -12.79 -17.11 -34.62
C LEU A 531 -11.80 -18.28 -34.61
N VAL A 532 -11.97 -19.21 -33.66
CA VAL A 532 -11.11 -20.40 -33.54
C VAL A 532 -11.62 -21.53 -34.44
N PRO A 533 -10.83 -22.01 -35.42
CA PRO A 533 -11.24 -23.05 -36.36
C PRO A 533 -11.57 -24.38 -35.68
N VAL A 534 -12.53 -25.12 -36.23
CA VAL A 534 -13.03 -26.39 -35.63
C VAL A 534 -11.93 -27.44 -35.45
N GLN A 535 -10.94 -27.45 -36.33
CA GLN A 535 -9.83 -28.40 -36.34
C GLN A 535 -8.92 -28.30 -35.10
N VAL A 536 -8.87 -27.12 -34.46
CA VAL A 536 -8.05 -26.86 -33.27
C VAL A 536 -8.87 -26.80 -31.97
N ARG A 537 -10.20 -26.90 -32.08
CA ARG A 537 -11.08 -26.94 -30.90
C ARG A 537 -10.91 -28.27 -30.20
N SER A 538 -10.56 -28.21 -28.92
CA SER A 538 -10.29 -29.41 -28.13
C SER A 538 -11.10 -29.46 -26.83
N ALA A 539 -11.75 -28.37 -26.41
CA ALA A 539 -12.47 -28.37 -25.13
C ALA A 539 -13.71 -29.27 -25.14
N GLN A 540 -14.41 -29.31 -26.27
CA GLN A 540 -15.63 -30.10 -26.47
C GLN A 540 -15.39 -31.61 -26.31
N LEU A 541 -14.15 -32.06 -26.41
CA LEU A 541 -13.76 -33.46 -26.37
C LEU A 541 -13.51 -33.98 -24.94
N LEU A 542 -13.47 -33.10 -23.92
CA LEU A 542 -13.25 -33.48 -22.52
C LEU A 542 -14.52 -33.63 -21.68
N GLN A 543 -15.70 -33.28 -22.20
CA GLN A 543 -16.97 -33.27 -21.43
C GLN A 543 -16.92 -32.49 -20.09
N GLU A 544 -15.94 -31.60 -19.89
CA GLU A 544 -15.82 -30.78 -18.70
C GLU A 544 -16.43 -29.39 -18.95
N GLY A 545 -17.50 -29.06 -18.20
CA GLY A 545 -18.09 -27.72 -18.14
C GLY A 545 -18.80 -27.26 -19.42
N GLY A 546 -20.09 -26.94 -19.30
CA GLY A 546 -20.77 -26.19 -20.37
C GLY A 546 -20.21 -24.78 -20.51
N TYR A 547 -20.55 -24.10 -21.60
CA TYR A 547 -20.22 -22.68 -21.81
C TYR A 547 -20.74 -21.76 -20.67
N GLU A 548 -21.69 -22.26 -19.87
CA GLU A 548 -22.23 -21.65 -18.65
C GLU A 548 -21.15 -21.23 -17.64
N SER A 549 -20.04 -21.98 -17.50
CA SER A 549 -18.95 -21.59 -16.59
C SER A 549 -18.32 -20.27 -16.99
N TYR A 550 -18.01 -20.08 -18.28
CA TYR A 550 -17.44 -18.82 -18.77
C TYR A 550 -18.42 -17.65 -18.60
N VAL A 551 -19.72 -17.89 -18.77
CA VAL A 551 -20.74 -16.86 -18.53
C VAL A 551 -20.80 -16.47 -17.05
N HIS A 552 -20.68 -17.44 -16.14
CA HIS A 552 -20.62 -17.16 -14.70
C HIS A 552 -19.36 -16.40 -14.30
N ASP A 553 -18.21 -16.81 -14.82
CA ASP A 553 -16.92 -16.16 -14.57
C ASP A 553 -16.92 -14.73 -15.14
N ALA A 554 -17.41 -14.56 -16.36
CA ALA A 554 -17.59 -13.24 -16.99
C ALA A 554 -18.57 -12.35 -16.21
N HIS A 555 -19.69 -12.91 -15.71
CA HIS A 555 -20.62 -12.16 -14.87
C HIS A 555 -19.94 -11.68 -13.58
N THR A 556 -19.15 -12.53 -12.94
CA THR A 556 -18.39 -12.17 -11.74
C THR A 556 -17.40 -11.05 -12.05
N LEU A 557 -16.59 -11.20 -13.09
CA LEU A 557 -15.57 -10.24 -13.50
C LEU A 557 -16.16 -8.88 -13.90
N VAL A 558 -17.25 -8.88 -14.67
CA VAL A 558 -17.97 -7.65 -15.07
C VAL A 558 -18.59 -6.98 -13.85
N THR A 559 -19.22 -7.74 -12.95
CA THR A 559 -19.78 -7.20 -11.70
C THR A 559 -18.70 -6.55 -10.85
N GLU A 560 -17.55 -7.19 -10.68
CA GLU A 560 -16.40 -6.62 -9.96
C GLU A 560 -15.94 -5.30 -10.57
N CYS A 561 -15.72 -5.26 -11.89
CA CYS A 561 -15.32 -4.04 -12.61
C CYS A 561 -16.38 -2.92 -12.51
N GLN A 562 -17.67 -3.28 -12.55
CA GLN A 562 -18.77 -2.35 -12.29
C GLN A 562 -18.67 -1.79 -10.87
N THR A 563 -18.53 -2.63 -9.84
CA THR A 563 -18.42 -2.17 -8.45
C THR A 563 -17.24 -1.22 -8.23
N LEU A 564 -16.09 -1.48 -8.86
CA LEU A 564 -14.91 -0.61 -8.79
C LEU A 564 -15.16 0.76 -9.40
N SER A 565 -15.95 0.81 -10.49
CA SER A 565 -16.18 2.01 -11.29
C SER A 565 -17.52 2.71 -11.02
N GLN A 566 -18.31 2.26 -10.03
CA GLN A 566 -19.60 2.87 -9.67
C GLN A 566 -19.53 4.37 -9.40
N SER A 567 -18.42 4.86 -8.86
CA SER A 567 -18.20 6.28 -8.55
C SER A 567 -17.47 7.04 -9.66
N TRP A 568 -17.09 6.38 -10.75
CA TRP A 568 -16.36 6.99 -11.86
C TRP A 568 -17.40 7.45 -12.87
N ASP A 569 -17.72 8.75 -12.86
CA ASP A 569 -18.74 9.36 -13.73
C ASP A 569 -18.41 9.14 -15.23
N TRP A 570 -18.81 8.00 -15.77
CA TRP A 570 -18.46 7.57 -17.12
C TRP A 570 -19.23 8.35 -18.19
N PRO A 571 -18.60 8.61 -19.35
CA PRO A 571 -19.31 9.18 -20.48
C PRO A 571 -20.34 8.17 -21.01
N LEU A 572 -21.59 8.61 -21.10
CA LEU A 572 -22.70 7.80 -21.63
C LEU A 572 -22.67 7.66 -23.16
N SER A 573 -21.93 8.52 -23.85
CA SER A 573 -21.81 8.56 -25.31
C SER A 573 -20.37 8.61 -25.75
N LEU A 574 -20.08 8.03 -26.92
CA LEU A 574 -18.76 8.09 -27.54
C LEU A 574 -18.35 9.55 -27.82
N PRO A 575 -17.08 9.93 -27.57
CA PRO A 575 -16.58 11.24 -27.96
C PRO A 575 -16.63 11.39 -29.49
N PRO A 576 -16.83 12.63 -30.00
CA PRO A 576 -16.83 12.88 -31.44
C PRO A 576 -15.47 12.51 -32.04
N SER A 577 -15.47 11.85 -33.20
CA SER A 577 -14.24 11.57 -33.94
C SER A 577 -13.57 12.89 -34.30
N SER A 578 -12.27 13.01 -34.02
CA SER A 578 -11.47 14.20 -34.30
C SER A 578 -11.15 14.37 -35.80
N SER A 579 -12.15 14.25 -36.67
CA SER A 579 -11.99 14.43 -38.12
C SER A 579 -11.97 15.91 -38.57
N SER A 580 -11.65 16.86 -37.67
CA SER A 580 -11.61 18.28 -38.04
C SER A 580 -10.73 19.16 -37.12
N SER A 581 -9.48 18.77 -36.85
CA SER A 581 -8.45 19.74 -36.45
C SER A 581 -7.53 19.99 -37.63
N SER A 582 -7.70 21.18 -38.22
CA SER A 582 -6.93 21.76 -39.32
C SER A 582 -5.47 22.04 -38.96
N SER A 583 -4.66 21.00 -38.78
CA SER A 583 -3.20 21.12 -38.68
C SER A 583 -2.52 19.88 -39.23
N GLY A 584 -2.46 19.78 -40.56
CA GLY A 584 -1.33 19.37 -41.42
C GLY A 584 -0.32 18.27 -41.04
N GLU A 585 -0.49 17.49 -39.99
CA GLU A 585 0.36 16.34 -39.69
C GLU A 585 -0.56 15.12 -39.52
N GLU A 586 -0.55 14.23 -40.52
CA GLU A 586 -1.06 12.87 -40.39
C GLU A 586 -0.19 12.14 -39.35
N SER A 587 -0.45 12.37 -38.07
CA SER A 587 0.18 11.58 -37.03
C SER A 587 -0.49 10.21 -37.02
N ASP A 588 0.27 9.15 -37.29
CA ASP A 588 -0.18 7.77 -37.15
C ASP A 588 -0.81 7.57 -35.76
N PHE A 589 -1.96 6.90 -35.71
CA PHE A 589 -2.63 6.58 -34.46
C PHE A 589 -1.73 5.70 -33.57
N PHE A 590 -1.71 6.02 -32.28
CA PHE A 590 -0.99 5.24 -31.27
C PHE A 590 -1.96 4.80 -30.17
N GLU A 591 -2.15 3.48 -30.02
CA GLU A 591 -3.07 2.88 -29.05
C GLU A 591 -2.64 3.07 -27.58
N GLY A 592 -1.44 3.61 -27.35
CA GLY A 592 -0.82 3.70 -26.05
C GLY A 592 0.12 2.53 -25.77
N GLN A 593 1.11 2.77 -24.90
CA GLN A 593 2.19 1.81 -24.65
C GLN A 593 1.68 0.49 -24.06
N LEU A 594 0.67 0.51 -23.19
CA LEU A 594 0.10 -0.71 -22.61
C LEU A 594 -0.57 -1.57 -23.68
N LEU A 595 -1.55 -1.02 -24.41
CA LEU A 595 -2.25 -1.77 -25.45
C LEU A 595 -1.30 -2.25 -26.55
N LYS A 596 -0.30 -1.43 -26.92
CA LYS A 596 0.74 -1.85 -27.85
C LYS A 596 1.45 -3.11 -27.38
N VAL A 597 1.92 -3.13 -26.12
CA VAL A 597 2.63 -4.28 -25.55
C VAL A 597 1.71 -5.50 -25.43
N LEU A 598 0.47 -5.33 -24.98
CA LEU A 598 -0.50 -6.42 -24.88
C LEU A 598 -0.79 -7.03 -26.27
N PHE A 599 -0.95 -6.20 -27.30
CA PHE A 599 -1.20 -6.66 -28.67
C PHE A 599 0.03 -7.29 -29.32
N ASP A 600 1.23 -6.76 -29.08
CA ASP A 600 2.49 -7.36 -29.54
C ASP A 600 2.69 -8.75 -28.92
N ARG A 601 2.41 -8.89 -27.62
CA ARG A 601 2.47 -10.19 -26.94
C ARG A 601 1.37 -11.15 -27.38
N LEU A 602 0.13 -10.68 -27.52
CA LEU A 602 -0.97 -11.51 -28.03
C LEU A 602 -0.64 -12.02 -29.44
N GLY A 603 0.01 -11.17 -30.24
CA GLY A 603 0.58 -11.52 -31.54
C GLY A 603 1.60 -12.65 -31.53
N ARG A 604 2.20 -12.97 -30.38
CA ARG A 604 3.21 -14.03 -30.16
C ARG A 604 2.71 -15.12 -29.20
N ILE A 605 1.40 -15.20 -28.93
CA ILE A 605 0.82 -16.15 -27.98
C ILE A 605 1.18 -17.61 -28.27
N LEU A 606 1.46 -17.95 -29.53
CA LEU A 606 1.87 -19.30 -29.97
C LEU A 606 3.34 -19.64 -29.69
N GLU A 607 4.13 -18.68 -29.22
CA GLU A 607 5.59 -18.79 -29.01
C GLU A 607 6.01 -18.50 -27.58
N GLN A 608 5.08 -18.06 -26.74
CA GLN A 608 5.35 -17.58 -25.39
C GLN A 608 5.06 -18.66 -24.33
N PRO A 609 5.68 -18.55 -23.14
CA PRO A 609 5.36 -19.42 -22.00
C PRO A 609 3.87 -19.39 -21.65
N TYR A 610 3.36 -20.53 -21.21
CA TYR A 610 1.94 -20.70 -20.89
C TYR A 610 1.46 -19.77 -19.79
N GLU A 611 2.26 -19.64 -18.73
CA GLU A 611 1.96 -18.80 -17.56
C GLU A 611 1.85 -17.31 -17.95
N LEU A 612 2.68 -16.89 -18.92
CA LEU A 612 2.67 -15.54 -19.46
C LEU A 612 1.45 -15.27 -20.33
N ASN A 613 1.05 -16.25 -21.14
CA ASN A 613 -0.18 -16.17 -21.91
C ASN A 613 -1.41 -16.06 -21.00
N LEU A 614 -1.48 -16.84 -19.91
CA LEU A 614 -2.58 -16.75 -18.94
C LEU A 614 -2.66 -15.36 -18.31
N LYS A 615 -1.51 -14.79 -17.92
CA LYS A 615 -1.48 -13.45 -17.32
C LYS A 615 -1.87 -12.37 -18.33
N LEU A 616 -1.40 -12.48 -19.57
CA LEU A 616 -1.75 -11.59 -20.67
C LEU A 616 -3.25 -11.57 -20.94
N THR A 617 -3.88 -12.75 -21.08
CA THR A 617 -5.32 -12.85 -21.35
C THR A 617 -6.13 -12.34 -20.17
N ALA A 618 -5.72 -12.60 -18.92
CA ALA A 618 -6.37 -12.05 -17.73
C ALA A 618 -6.41 -10.51 -17.72
N VAL A 619 -5.30 -9.85 -18.08
CA VAL A 619 -5.25 -8.38 -18.20
C VAL A 619 -6.22 -7.88 -19.29
N LEU A 620 -6.23 -8.51 -20.47
CA LEU A 620 -7.10 -8.13 -21.57
C LEU A 620 -8.59 -8.38 -21.26
N SER A 621 -8.92 -9.49 -20.61
CA SER A 621 -10.27 -9.81 -20.16
C SER A 621 -10.76 -8.78 -19.15
N ARG A 622 -9.94 -8.42 -18.15
CA ARG A 622 -10.26 -7.37 -17.18
C ARG A 622 -10.53 -6.03 -17.85
N LEU A 623 -9.65 -5.60 -18.77
CA LEU A 623 -9.84 -4.36 -19.53
C LEU A 623 -11.16 -4.38 -20.32
N SER A 624 -11.50 -5.52 -20.92
CA SER A 624 -12.74 -5.71 -21.68
C SER A 624 -13.99 -5.69 -20.79
N SER A 625 -13.86 -6.07 -19.52
CA SER A 625 -14.96 -6.14 -18.55
C SER A 625 -15.39 -4.78 -17.99
N PHE A 626 -14.55 -3.73 -18.05
CA PHE A 626 -14.97 -2.38 -17.62
C PHE A 626 -16.06 -1.79 -18.52
N ASP A 627 -17.11 -1.24 -17.91
CA ASP A 627 -18.24 -0.61 -18.60
C ASP A 627 -17.91 0.81 -19.09
N HIS A 628 -17.00 0.88 -20.06
CA HIS A 628 -16.63 2.11 -20.74
C HIS A 628 -16.84 2.00 -22.25
N VAL A 629 -17.53 2.98 -22.84
CA VAL A 629 -17.91 2.99 -24.27
C VAL A 629 -16.70 2.85 -25.22
N LEU A 630 -15.57 3.53 -24.95
CA LEU A 630 -14.34 3.40 -25.75
C LEU A 630 -13.69 2.02 -25.65
N LEU A 631 -13.72 1.38 -24.47
CA LEU A 631 -13.15 0.04 -24.31
C LEU A 631 -14.02 -0.98 -25.04
N HIS A 632 -15.35 -0.81 -24.98
CA HIS A 632 -16.27 -1.63 -25.75
C HIS A 632 -16.05 -1.48 -27.26
N GLU A 633 -15.92 -0.25 -27.78
CA GLU A 633 -15.65 -0.01 -29.20
C GLU A 633 -14.30 -0.59 -29.63
N TYR A 634 -13.22 -0.36 -28.88
CA TYR A 634 -11.87 -0.70 -29.34
C TYR A 634 -11.47 -2.17 -29.09
N LEU A 635 -11.95 -2.77 -28.00
CA LEU A 635 -11.59 -4.15 -27.63
C LEU A 635 -12.65 -5.18 -28.04
N LEU A 636 -13.93 -4.83 -28.02
CA LEU A 636 -15.02 -5.82 -28.16
C LEU A 636 -15.82 -5.71 -29.46
N ASN A 637 -15.70 -4.63 -30.23
CA ASN A 637 -16.42 -4.49 -31.49
C ASN A 637 -15.59 -5.02 -32.69
N PRO A 638 -15.98 -6.16 -33.30
CA PRO A 638 -15.27 -6.75 -34.44
C PRO A 638 -15.48 -5.97 -35.75
N TYR A 639 -16.47 -5.08 -35.81
CA TYR A 639 -16.91 -4.38 -37.01
C TYR A 639 -16.35 -2.96 -37.12
N ILE A 640 -15.32 -2.60 -36.35
CA ILE A 640 -14.70 -1.28 -36.46
C ILE A 640 -13.90 -1.14 -37.75
N HIS A 641 -14.15 -0.05 -38.48
CA HIS A 641 -13.37 0.30 -39.66
C HIS A 641 -12.10 1.02 -39.23
N LEU A 642 -11.00 0.27 -39.20
CA LEU A 642 -9.70 0.78 -38.76
C LEU A 642 -9.06 1.67 -39.82
N SER A 643 -8.41 2.75 -39.38
CA SER A 643 -7.51 3.55 -40.21
C SER A 643 -6.25 2.76 -40.59
N HIS A 644 -5.54 3.20 -41.64
CA HIS A 644 -4.32 2.55 -42.08
C HIS A 644 -3.28 2.46 -40.95
N GLY A 645 -2.68 1.28 -40.74
CA GLY A 645 -1.70 1.04 -39.69
C GLY A 645 -2.27 0.80 -38.28
N SER A 646 -3.56 1.08 -38.06
CA SER A 646 -4.24 0.81 -36.79
C SER A 646 -4.59 -0.66 -36.63
N ARG A 647 -4.65 -1.12 -35.38
CA ARG A 647 -5.05 -2.49 -35.01
C ARG A 647 -6.07 -2.47 -33.90
N SER A 648 -6.81 -3.57 -33.75
CA SER A 648 -7.75 -3.78 -32.65
C SER A 648 -7.50 -5.15 -32.03
N LEU A 649 -8.12 -5.42 -30.88
CA LEU A 649 -8.03 -6.75 -30.28
C LEU A 649 -8.49 -7.82 -31.27
N PHE A 650 -9.61 -7.58 -31.96
CA PHE A 650 -10.14 -8.51 -32.95
C PHE A 650 -9.22 -8.69 -34.16
N SER A 651 -8.64 -7.61 -34.71
CA SER A 651 -7.74 -7.72 -35.87
C SER A 651 -6.43 -8.45 -35.54
N VAL A 652 -5.91 -8.28 -34.32
CA VAL A 652 -4.75 -9.04 -33.82
C VAL A 652 -5.09 -10.52 -33.71
N LEU A 653 -6.25 -10.87 -33.15
CA LEU A 653 -6.69 -12.26 -33.04
C LEU A 653 -6.86 -12.92 -34.41
N ILE A 654 -7.45 -12.24 -35.41
CA ILE A 654 -7.54 -12.75 -36.79
C ILE A 654 -6.15 -13.08 -37.34
N ARG A 655 -5.19 -12.16 -37.18
CA ARG A 655 -3.81 -12.38 -37.66
C ARG A 655 -3.17 -13.61 -37.00
N VAL A 656 -3.33 -13.75 -35.68
CA VAL A 656 -2.81 -14.90 -34.92
C VAL A 656 -3.46 -16.20 -35.37
N ILE A 657 -4.77 -16.21 -35.67
CA ILE A 657 -5.46 -17.38 -36.21
C ILE A 657 -4.96 -17.74 -37.62
N GLY A 658 -4.72 -16.75 -38.49
CA GLY A 658 -4.13 -16.99 -39.81
C GLY A 658 -2.75 -17.65 -39.71
N GLU A 659 -1.92 -17.14 -38.80
CA GLU A 659 -0.60 -17.70 -38.50
C GLU A 659 -0.67 -19.11 -37.87
N LEU A 660 -1.61 -19.32 -36.95
CA LEU A 660 -1.90 -20.63 -36.38
C LEU A 660 -2.19 -21.65 -37.47
N MET A 661 -3.09 -21.31 -38.40
CA MET A 661 -3.50 -22.21 -39.49
C MET A 661 -2.36 -22.59 -40.42
N GLN A 662 -1.33 -21.75 -40.58
CA GLN A 662 -0.12 -22.09 -41.32
C GLN A 662 0.77 -23.04 -40.50
N ARG A 663 0.99 -22.76 -39.22
CA ARG A 663 1.89 -23.54 -38.35
C ARG A 663 1.39 -24.96 -38.08
N ILE A 664 0.07 -25.15 -37.94
CA ILE A 664 -0.50 -26.48 -37.64
C ILE A 664 -0.45 -27.46 -38.81
N GLN A 665 -0.24 -26.99 -40.04
CA GLN A 665 -0.12 -27.86 -41.22
C GLN A 665 1.05 -28.85 -41.10
N HIS A 666 2.06 -28.50 -40.32
CA HIS A 666 3.24 -29.32 -40.08
C HIS A 666 3.12 -30.23 -38.84
N VAL A 667 1.99 -30.20 -38.12
CA VAL A 667 1.79 -30.97 -36.89
C VAL A 667 0.94 -32.21 -37.17
N SER A 668 1.55 -33.39 -37.09
CA SER A 668 0.85 -34.68 -37.17
C SER A 668 0.02 -34.97 -35.91
N ASN A 669 -1.14 -35.63 -36.08
CA ASN A 669 -2.06 -36.02 -35.01
C ASN A 669 -2.46 -34.86 -34.09
N LEU A 670 -2.78 -33.70 -34.68
CA LEU A 670 -3.05 -32.45 -33.97
C LEU A 670 -4.13 -32.58 -32.88
N THR A 671 -5.28 -33.18 -33.20
CA THR A 671 -6.40 -33.32 -32.26
C THR A 671 -6.01 -34.10 -31.01
N ASP A 672 -5.32 -35.23 -31.17
CA ASP A 672 -4.86 -36.05 -30.05
C ASP A 672 -3.81 -35.32 -29.22
N LYS A 673 -2.86 -34.63 -29.87
CA LYS A 673 -1.83 -33.83 -29.19
C LYS A 673 -2.43 -32.66 -28.39
N LEU A 674 -3.44 -31.98 -28.93
CA LEU A 674 -4.16 -30.90 -28.21
C LEU A 674 -4.92 -31.45 -27.01
N LEU A 675 -5.60 -32.59 -27.18
CA LEU A 675 -6.27 -33.28 -26.08
C LEU A 675 -5.32 -33.68 -24.96
N ASP A 676 -4.20 -34.30 -25.31
CA ASP A 676 -3.19 -34.71 -24.34
C ASP A 676 -2.52 -33.52 -23.65
N THR A 677 -2.27 -32.44 -24.40
CA THR A 677 -1.76 -31.19 -23.82
C THR A 677 -2.77 -30.60 -22.83
N ARG A 678 -4.07 -30.55 -23.15
CA ARG A 678 -5.09 -30.05 -22.22
C ARG A 678 -5.19 -30.93 -20.97
N ARG A 679 -5.19 -32.26 -21.11
CA ARG A 679 -5.15 -33.19 -19.97
C ARG A 679 -3.92 -32.98 -19.10
N HIS A 680 -2.77 -32.70 -19.71
CA HIS A 680 -1.56 -32.40 -18.97
C HIS A 680 -1.67 -31.08 -18.19
N LEU A 681 -2.22 -30.01 -18.80
CA LEU A 681 -2.46 -28.73 -18.12
C LEU A 681 -3.45 -28.85 -16.96
N LEU A 682 -4.42 -29.77 -17.05
CA LEU A 682 -5.37 -30.10 -15.99
C LEU A 682 -4.80 -31.06 -14.91
N GLY A 683 -3.53 -31.46 -15.03
CA GLY A 683 -2.89 -32.39 -14.09
C GLY A 683 -3.32 -33.86 -14.24
N LEU A 684 -4.05 -34.20 -15.31
CA LEU A 684 -4.59 -35.54 -15.56
C LEU A 684 -3.56 -36.50 -16.18
N ASN A 685 -2.52 -35.98 -16.85
CA ASN A 685 -1.49 -36.76 -17.55
C ASN A 685 -0.05 -36.27 -17.25
N HIS A 686 0.90 -37.20 -17.12
CA HIS A 686 2.30 -36.94 -16.75
C HIS A 686 3.32 -37.09 -17.91
N ASN A 687 2.85 -37.25 -19.15
CA ASN A 687 3.75 -37.41 -20.30
C ASN A 687 4.31 -36.06 -20.74
N THR A 688 5.63 -35.88 -20.56
CA THR A 688 6.36 -34.61 -20.74
C THR A 688 6.99 -34.43 -22.13
N GLY A 689 6.92 -35.44 -23.01
CA GLY A 689 7.67 -35.47 -24.28
C GLY A 689 6.87 -35.07 -25.54
N LEU A 690 5.94 -34.12 -25.45
CA LEU A 690 5.19 -33.66 -26.63
C LEU A 690 6.00 -32.66 -27.45
N GLU A 691 6.25 -32.97 -28.72
CA GLU A 691 6.78 -32.01 -29.70
C GLU A 691 5.80 -30.83 -29.86
N HIS A 692 6.31 -29.62 -30.09
CA HIS A 692 5.51 -28.39 -30.25
C HIS A 692 4.69 -27.96 -29.02
N LEU A 693 5.09 -28.35 -27.80
CA LEU A 693 4.34 -28.07 -26.57
C LEU A 693 3.97 -26.58 -26.38
N THR A 694 4.89 -25.64 -26.65
CA THR A 694 4.63 -24.19 -26.55
C THR A 694 3.50 -23.75 -27.49
N LEU A 695 3.55 -24.21 -28.75
CA LEU A 695 2.51 -23.94 -29.74
C LEU A 695 1.17 -24.49 -29.26
N LEU A 696 1.11 -25.77 -28.87
CA LEU A 696 -0.11 -26.44 -28.42
C LEU A 696 -0.73 -25.78 -27.18
N ARG A 697 0.09 -25.37 -26.21
CA ARG A 697 -0.35 -24.59 -25.04
C ARG A 697 -0.90 -23.24 -25.47
N GLY A 698 -0.25 -22.54 -26.39
CA GLY A 698 -0.74 -21.28 -26.98
C GLY A 698 -2.07 -21.43 -27.69
N VAL A 699 -2.28 -22.52 -28.46
CA VAL A 699 -3.57 -22.83 -29.10
C VAL A 699 -4.68 -22.99 -28.07
N ILE A 700 -4.42 -23.73 -26.98
CA ILE A 700 -5.39 -23.93 -25.91
C ILE A 700 -5.74 -22.59 -25.28
N VAL A 701 -4.77 -21.77 -24.87
CA VAL A 701 -5.05 -20.46 -24.27
C VAL A 701 -5.84 -19.56 -25.22
N LEU A 702 -5.52 -19.57 -26.52
CA LEU A 702 -6.26 -18.80 -27.52
C LEU A 702 -7.72 -19.27 -27.67
N GLU A 703 -7.96 -20.60 -27.65
CA GLU A 703 -9.31 -21.18 -27.64
C GLU A 703 -10.10 -20.72 -26.41
N GLU A 704 -9.49 -20.77 -25.24
CA GLU A 704 -10.11 -20.37 -23.97
C GLU A 704 -10.40 -18.86 -23.93
N PHE A 705 -9.45 -18.03 -24.36
CA PHE A 705 -9.59 -16.58 -24.37
C PHE A 705 -10.70 -16.09 -25.31
N CYS A 706 -10.86 -16.70 -26.49
CA CYS A 706 -11.96 -16.35 -27.39
C CYS A 706 -13.35 -16.66 -26.79
N LYS A 707 -13.47 -17.76 -26.03
CA LYS A 707 -14.71 -18.10 -25.29
C LYS A 707 -14.99 -17.11 -24.18
N GLU A 708 -13.95 -16.73 -23.44
CA GLU A 708 -14.01 -15.75 -22.35
C GLU A 708 -14.45 -14.37 -22.87
N LEU A 709 -13.85 -13.86 -23.96
CA LEU A 709 -14.27 -12.61 -24.60
C LEU A 709 -15.72 -12.67 -25.08
N ALA A 710 -16.14 -13.77 -25.71
CA ALA A 710 -17.52 -13.97 -26.12
C ALA A 710 -18.48 -13.93 -24.92
N ALA A 711 -18.08 -14.48 -23.76
CA ALA A 711 -18.90 -14.49 -22.55
C ALA A 711 -18.99 -13.09 -21.93
N ILE A 712 -17.89 -12.33 -21.92
CA ILE A 712 -17.87 -10.93 -21.48
C ILE A 712 -18.81 -10.09 -22.34
N VAL A 713 -18.75 -10.24 -23.68
CA VAL A 713 -19.68 -9.55 -24.60
C VAL A 713 -21.13 -9.93 -24.30
N PHE A 714 -21.41 -11.22 -24.13
CA PHE A 714 -22.76 -11.71 -23.84
C PHE A 714 -23.34 -11.13 -22.54
N VAL A 715 -22.53 -11.03 -21.48
CA VAL A 715 -22.95 -10.43 -20.20
C VAL A 715 -23.20 -8.92 -20.33
N LYS A 716 -22.37 -8.21 -21.10
CA LYS A 716 -22.45 -6.74 -21.25
C LYS A 716 -23.54 -6.28 -22.20
N LEU A 717 -23.88 -7.10 -23.21
CA LEU A 717 -24.91 -6.82 -24.20
C LEU A 717 -26.04 -7.86 -24.08
N PRO A 718 -26.93 -7.73 -23.08
CA PRO A 718 -28.06 -8.64 -22.98
C PRO A 718 -28.91 -8.56 -24.26
N LEU A 719 -29.17 -9.73 -24.86
CA LEU A 719 -29.84 -9.92 -26.16
C LEU A 719 -31.26 -9.33 -26.25
N ASP A 720 -31.83 -8.87 -25.14
CA ASP A 720 -33.23 -8.47 -24.99
C ASP A 720 -33.46 -6.94 -24.97
N GLN A 721 -32.49 -6.11 -25.38
CA GLN A 721 -32.77 -4.69 -25.67
C GLN A 721 -33.17 -4.49 -27.13
N HIS A 722 -34.37 -4.96 -27.48
CA HIS A 722 -35.07 -4.59 -28.72
C HIS A 722 -36.43 -3.98 -28.42
#